data_AF-A0A8S8XLR2-F1
#
_entry.id   AF-A0A8S8XLR2-F1
#
_cell.length_a   1.000
_cell.length_b   1.000
_cell.length_c   1.000
_cell.angle_alpha   90.00
_cell.angle_beta   90.00
_cell.angle_gamma   90.00
#
_symmetry.space_group_name_H-M   'P 1'
#
loop_
_entity.id
_entity.type
_entity.pdbx_description
1 polymer ?
#
loop_
_entity_poly.entity_id
_entity_poly.type
_entity_poly.pdbx_seq_one_letter_code
_entity_poly.pdbx_strand_id
1 'polypeptide(L)'
;MVNRNGSFCHTEAVAAGTLTTTQQHCDDDFEDTDGDGLADWEEILGVYGWFSNPSLVDTDADGVSDFDEVFDFTDPNEPCNNLLDDDGDTLNNYFEETTGCDLIWIGIGNGSTDAWVTNPAVFDTDSGGVDDRTEYSDGTNPESNPLDDVLPEDFDGDGIPDAIENLTGTDWTNPDTDGGGMLDGDECPVAFWGTLCANSPYDPFDPTDDIVENGVVFWANNTTGNVDLSQVHRWRLNTNDFYTGSTYASIAEVHPFSPLVPNADNLSQLPDSSLSNGTVDWEITYKELIGLGNIPVSSYYRNITFWSDPSTTLQRSNDTHNVNIDFGEISRLNLRQEEYFFDWTTLAPNTVATKGYDYQLEVPDYFSDQQSSEYQVTETVNTIIQDASSSDGYTVAQSISDFLRLGNDSQEFNLYHTPTTRLTGEDVTSYVLANGFGQCTDYNAAFVTMARLAGLPARYVTGYVGGEWNGVGYTVSTQHYTSWGEVKLSFNAGSGPVDLGWVPFDSCPPAENLTILNQTITQLTLDRDLVDRFEFSGQFAFADNSTPINDYDLTAYLVPRFNPQAQLSEDLLVGEITTDSEGNFTFSDTLSVSINPGVYLLLIKHAAFELISDSVILYDSWINMTDDSSISHEFPLAIGAPVVGAGSTTTIQGQIAYENAPEDYQYDRGDSNIYLSFTSSFNGSNNLSGLVSPSGSWSINIELDETENLGLVNAELWFEGWAEEFDPAIDTSEHHLRPSSLSILLDIREAPNLTATIEGPLANKSIFVVNQDVWVNGTATSLGLTPIDMEGQLVLAMRENGTFGEWSEIFNQTVNGTFAIQEPLTAQLATFAAGEVEVRLRFIPVTIAATDDANLSSQAPYRMQSFLQFEFESTSQLRGYDGTFGMTATDHRGETVRSTIGDYDFIFNNTWFNTSSNLSGQTQKIIPLDANLAAGDYIIAVSYNGSDDYPFKWF
;
A
#
# COMPACT_ATOMS: atom_id res chain seq x y z
N MET A 1 10.64 34.02 -41.17
CA MET A 1 11.03 34.70 -42.43
C MET A 1 11.50 36.10 -42.05
N VAL A 2 12.73 36.20 -41.56
CA VAL A 2 13.42 37.47 -41.32
C VAL A 2 14.14 37.80 -42.63
N ASN A 3 13.94 39.01 -43.11
CA ASN A 3 14.27 39.43 -44.48
C ASN A 3 15.75 39.86 -44.54
N ARG A 4 16.65 38.98 -45.01
CA ARG A 4 18.09 39.24 -45.19
C ARG A 4 18.41 40.11 -46.44
N ASN A 5 17.67 41.20 -46.63
CA ASN A 5 17.91 42.18 -47.71
C ASN A 5 17.26 43.53 -47.34
N GLY A 6 17.78 44.16 -46.29
CA GLY A 6 17.34 45.49 -45.87
C GLY A 6 17.22 45.57 -44.36
N SER A 7 18.07 46.43 -43.78
CA SER A 7 18.11 46.80 -42.36
C SER A 7 16.76 46.72 -41.67
N PHE A 8 16.73 46.09 -40.48
CA PHE A 8 15.54 45.97 -39.63
C PHE A 8 14.87 47.33 -39.35
N CYS A 9 15.69 48.38 -39.19
CA CYS A 9 15.30 49.78 -39.05
C CYS A 9 14.35 50.23 -40.18
N HIS A 10 14.64 49.83 -41.42
CA HIS A 10 13.83 50.19 -42.59
C HIS A 10 12.43 49.60 -42.49
N THR A 11 12.32 48.31 -42.17
CA THR A 11 11.02 47.62 -42.12
C THR A 11 10.10 48.22 -41.05
N GLU A 12 10.62 48.50 -39.86
CA GLU A 12 9.86 49.17 -38.81
C GLU A 12 9.51 50.62 -39.17
N ALA A 13 10.43 51.37 -39.78
CA ALA A 13 10.19 52.75 -40.18
C ALA A 13 9.23 52.88 -41.38
N VAL A 14 9.20 51.90 -42.30
CA VAL A 14 8.15 51.74 -43.32
C VAL A 14 6.81 51.49 -42.66
N ALA A 15 6.76 50.51 -41.74
CA ALA A 15 5.53 50.13 -41.05
C ALA A 15 4.94 51.29 -40.21
N ALA A 16 5.81 52.06 -39.54
CA ALA A 16 5.44 53.24 -38.76
C ALA A 16 5.21 54.50 -39.62
N GLY A 17 5.57 54.48 -40.91
CA GLY A 17 5.49 55.63 -41.81
C GLY A 17 6.42 56.78 -41.44
N THR A 18 7.47 56.51 -40.67
CA THR A 18 8.38 57.47 -40.04
C THR A 18 9.67 57.68 -40.84
N LEU A 19 9.93 56.88 -41.88
CA LEU A 19 11.09 56.98 -42.77
C LEU A 19 11.42 58.41 -43.23
N THR A 20 10.41 59.20 -43.57
CA THR A 20 10.64 60.57 -44.08
C THR A 20 10.69 61.64 -43.00
N THR A 21 10.54 61.28 -41.72
CA THR A 21 10.34 62.24 -40.62
C THR A 21 11.34 62.06 -39.47
N THR A 22 11.18 61.02 -38.65
CA THR A 22 11.97 60.81 -37.43
C THR A 22 13.01 59.71 -37.55
N GLN A 23 12.79 58.75 -38.46
CA GLN A 23 13.67 57.61 -38.70
C GLN A 23 14.28 57.67 -40.12
N GLN A 24 14.77 58.86 -40.51
CA GLN A 24 15.43 59.09 -41.80
C GLN A 24 16.76 58.34 -41.96
N HIS A 25 17.37 57.88 -40.86
CA HIS A 25 18.56 57.02 -40.88
C HIS A 25 18.22 55.56 -41.24
N CYS A 26 16.94 55.17 -41.26
CA CYS A 26 16.50 53.85 -41.67
C CYS A 26 16.15 53.78 -43.18
N ASP A 27 16.34 54.87 -43.93
CA ASP A 27 16.15 54.88 -45.40
C ASP A 27 17.17 53.93 -46.03
N ASP A 28 16.73 53.03 -46.91
CA ASP A 28 17.48 51.90 -47.52
C ASP A 28 18.59 52.33 -48.49
N ASP A 29 19.16 53.51 -48.27
CA ASP A 29 20.26 54.12 -49.01
C ASP A 29 21.64 53.83 -48.38
N PHE A 30 21.70 53.05 -47.29
CA PHE A 30 22.96 52.73 -46.63
C PHE A 30 23.54 51.44 -47.19
N GLU A 31 24.76 51.56 -47.71
CA GLU A 31 25.58 50.47 -48.24
C GLU A 31 25.72 49.40 -47.14
N ASP A 32 25.36 48.17 -47.48
CA ASP A 32 25.66 46.91 -46.78
C ASP A 32 26.54 46.16 -47.80
N THR A 33 27.85 46.35 -47.63
CA THR A 33 28.84 46.07 -48.66
C THR A 33 29.07 44.57 -48.85
N ASP A 34 28.85 43.75 -47.81
CA ASP A 34 29.03 42.29 -47.84
C ASP A 34 27.72 41.49 -47.82
N GLY A 35 26.60 42.10 -47.43
CA GLY A 35 25.26 41.54 -47.55
C GLY A 35 24.87 40.55 -46.45
N ASP A 36 25.49 40.64 -45.27
CA ASP A 36 25.19 39.77 -44.14
C ASP A 36 23.86 40.13 -43.43
N GLY A 37 23.42 41.38 -43.57
CA GLY A 37 22.21 41.93 -42.97
C GLY A 37 22.45 43.11 -42.02
N LEU A 38 23.71 43.46 -41.71
CA LEU A 38 24.12 44.68 -41.01
C LEU A 38 24.53 45.75 -42.04
N ALA A 39 24.13 47.01 -41.83
CA ALA A 39 24.60 48.09 -42.70
C ALA A 39 26.04 48.51 -42.33
N ASP A 40 26.82 49.01 -43.30
CA ASP A 40 28.24 49.38 -43.09
C ASP A 40 28.44 50.32 -41.89
N TRP A 41 27.48 51.21 -41.64
CA TRP A 41 27.56 52.16 -40.52
C TRP A 41 27.18 51.53 -39.17
N GLU A 42 26.33 50.50 -39.15
CA GLU A 42 25.95 49.75 -37.93
C GLU A 42 27.18 49.03 -37.38
N GLU A 43 27.96 48.44 -38.27
CA GLU A 43 29.23 47.76 -38.00
C GLU A 43 30.35 48.74 -37.63
N ILE A 44 30.57 49.80 -38.43
CA ILE A 44 31.63 50.80 -38.17
C ILE A 44 31.41 51.54 -36.85
N LEU A 45 30.15 51.75 -36.45
CA LEU A 45 29.83 52.45 -35.20
C LEU A 45 29.59 51.51 -34.02
N GLY A 46 29.54 50.20 -34.25
CA GLY A 46 29.18 49.19 -33.27
C GLY A 46 27.88 49.46 -32.54
N VAL A 47 26.81 49.71 -33.32
CA VAL A 47 25.51 50.15 -32.81
C VAL A 47 24.90 49.17 -31.81
N TYR A 48 25.16 47.88 -32.01
CA TYR A 48 24.64 46.80 -31.18
C TYR A 48 25.62 46.31 -30.11
N GLY A 49 26.78 46.94 -29.97
CA GLY A 49 27.75 46.66 -28.91
C GLY A 49 29.14 46.32 -29.44
N TRP A 50 29.22 45.74 -30.64
CA TRP A 50 30.44 45.25 -31.26
C TRP A 50 30.71 45.91 -32.59
N PHE A 51 31.98 46.11 -32.92
CA PHE A 51 32.39 46.57 -34.24
C PHE A 51 32.56 45.35 -35.14
N SER A 52 32.36 45.46 -36.44
CA SER A 52 32.73 44.41 -37.40
C SER A 52 33.25 45.06 -38.68
N ASN A 53 33.68 44.26 -39.65
CA ASN A 53 34.24 44.75 -40.91
C ASN A 53 33.19 44.69 -42.03
N PRO A 54 32.70 45.85 -42.52
CA PRO A 54 31.62 45.92 -43.52
C PRO A 54 31.86 45.29 -44.87
N SER A 55 33.03 44.70 -45.09
CA SER A 55 33.38 44.07 -46.36
C SER A 55 33.49 42.55 -46.25
N LEU A 56 33.17 41.99 -45.09
CA LEU A 56 33.25 40.58 -44.77
C LEU A 56 31.96 40.16 -44.05
N VAL A 57 31.24 39.21 -44.64
CA VAL A 57 30.01 38.64 -44.03
C VAL A 57 30.25 38.05 -42.63
N ASP A 58 31.48 37.62 -42.39
CA ASP A 58 31.98 36.96 -41.18
C ASP A 58 33.39 37.54 -40.98
N THR A 59 33.53 38.39 -39.97
CA THR A 59 34.69 39.26 -39.76
C THR A 59 35.89 38.49 -39.21
N ASP A 60 35.68 37.51 -38.33
CA ASP A 60 36.73 36.69 -37.74
C ASP A 60 36.88 35.29 -38.37
N ALA A 61 36.01 34.95 -39.31
CA ALA A 61 36.03 33.74 -40.13
C ALA A 61 35.76 32.46 -39.33
N ASP A 62 34.88 32.53 -38.33
CA ASP A 62 34.50 31.40 -37.48
C ASP A 62 33.35 30.53 -38.03
N GLY A 63 32.72 30.97 -39.13
CA GLY A 63 31.62 30.28 -39.78
C GLY A 63 30.24 30.85 -39.47
N VAL A 64 30.13 31.81 -38.54
CA VAL A 64 28.91 32.56 -38.21
C VAL A 64 29.02 33.97 -38.82
N SER A 65 27.91 34.50 -39.36
CA SER A 65 27.95 35.87 -39.90
C SER A 65 27.85 36.92 -38.80
N ASP A 66 28.46 38.10 -39.01
CA ASP A 66 28.47 39.20 -38.02
C ASP A 66 27.05 39.55 -37.54
N PHE A 67 26.07 39.54 -38.46
CA PHE A 67 24.65 39.69 -38.12
C PHE A 67 24.17 38.65 -37.09
N ASP A 68 24.40 37.36 -37.33
CA ASP A 68 23.85 36.28 -36.49
C ASP A 68 24.49 36.35 -35.08
N GLU A 69 25.80 36.61 -34.99
CA GLU A 69 26.52 36.78 -33.72
C GLU A 69 26.04 37.97 -32.88
N VAL A 70 25.89 39.15 -33.50
CA VAL A 70 25.41 40.35 -32.82
C VAL A 70 24.04 40.13 -32.18
N PHE A 71 23.19 39.30 -32.81
CA PHE A 71 21.86 38.99 -32.29
C PHE A 71 21.83 37.83 -31.30
N ASP A 72 22.84 36.96 -31.32
CA ASP A 72 23.08 35.92 -30.32
C ASP A 72 23.93 36.41 -29.13
N PHE A 73 24.27 37.71 -29.14
CA PHE A 73 25.05 38.42 -28.12
C PHE A 73 26.52 37.98 -28.01
N THR A 74 27.10 37.55 -29.14
CA THR A 74 28.51 37.24 -29.29
C THR A 74 29.26 38.36 -30.03
N ASP A 75 30.60 38.35 -29.98
CA ASP A 75 31.45 39.41 -30.57
C ASP A 75 31.97 38.97 -31.94
N PRO A 76 31.61 39.64 -33.05
CA PRO A 76 32.08 39.27 -34.40
C PRO A 76 33.57 39.40 -34.69
N ASN A 77 34.39 39.67 -33.66
CA ASN A 77 35.84 39.62 -33.75
C ASN A 77 36.46 38.59 -32.81
N GLU A 78 35.64 37.80 -32.11
CA GLU A 78 36.06 36.78 -31.17
C GLU A 78 35.58 35.39 -31.63
N PRO A 79 36.38 34.70 -32.46
CA PRO A 79 35.93 33.49 -33.14
C PRO A 79 35.77 32.31 -32.16
N CYS A 80 36.32 32.41 -30.95
CA CYS A 80 36.21 31.39 -29.91
C CYS A 80 34.88 31.44 -29.15
N ASN A 81 34.00 32.42 -29.43
CA ASN A 81 32.75 32.62 -28.71
C ASN A 81 31.59 32.83 -29.68
N ASN A 82 31.00 31.74 -30.15
CA ASN A 82 29.76 31.72 -30.93
C ASN A 82 28.86 30.55 -30.47
N LEU A 83 27.69 30.40 -31.10
CA LEU A 83 26.69 29.36 -30.79
C LEU A 83 26.59 28.25 -31.86
N LEU A 84 27.53 28.19 -32.81
CA LEU A 84 27.54 27.15 -33.83
C LEU A 84 28.14 25.87 -33.26
N ASP A 85 27.29 24.89 -33.01
CA ASP A 85 27.61 23.59 -32.40
C ASP A 85 26.79 22.51 -33.16
N ASP A 86 27.48 21.73 -34.00
CA ASP A 86 26.84 20.80 -34.95
C ASP A 86 26.51 19.43 -34.33
N ASP A 87 27.19 19.00 -33.26
CA ASP A 87 26.97 17.71 -32.59
C ASP A 87 26.32 17.80 -31.20
N GLY A 88 26.24 19.00 -30.63
CA GLY A 88 25.48 19.30 -29.43
C GLY A 88 26.21 19.02 -28.12
N ASP A 89 27.54 18.88 -28.14
CA ASP A 89 28.38 18.71 -26.94
C ASP A 89 28.62 20.03 -26.18
N THR A 90 28.13 21.15 -26.71
CA THR A 90 28.23 22.51 -26.18
C THR A 90 29.63 23.13 -26.27
N LEU A 91 30.51 22.56 -27.09
CA LEU A 91 31.69 23.18 -27.68
C LEU A 91 31.27 23.78 -29.04
N ASN A 92 31.87 24.91 -29.46
CA ASN A 92 31.52 25.48 -30.76
C ASN A 92 32.49 24.99 -31.84
N ASN A 93 32.00 24.85 -33.07
CA ASN A 93 32.74 24.26 -34.18
C ASN A 93 34.12 24.92 -34.40
N TYR A 94 34.25 26.23 -34.21
CA TYR A 94 35.53 26.91 -34.36
C TYR A 94 36.51 26.53 -33.25
N PHE A 95 36.03 26.42 -32.01
CA PHE A 95 36.82 25.94 -30.87
C PHE A 95 37.32 24.51 -31.13
N GLU A 96 36.52 23.67 -31.76
CA GLU A 96 36.85 22.28 -32.07
C GLU A 96 37.84 22.12 -33.23
N GLU A 97 37.66 22.88 -34.32
CA GLU A 97 38.51 22.78 -35.50
C GLU A 97 39.85 23.53 -35.38
N THR A 98 40.02 24.34 -34.32
CA THR A 98 41.21 25.18 -34.14
C THR A 98 41.94 24.90 -32.82
N THR A 99 43.00 25.66 -32.53
CA THR A 99 43.70 25.59 -31.24
C THR A 99 44.02 26.98 -30.74
N GLY A 100 44.09 27.14 -29.42
CA GLY A 100 44.59 28.36 -28.79
C GLY A 100 43.53 29.36 -28.37
N CYS A 101 42.25 28.97 -28.42
CA CYS A 101 41.18 29.68 -27.72
C CYS A 101 41.44 29.69 -26.20
N ASP A 102 41.04 30.76 -25.51
CA ASP A 102 41.12 30.79 -24.04
C ASP A 102 40.03 29.88 -23.46
N LEU A 103 40.39 28.95 -22.58
CA LEU A 103 39.41 28.01 -22.01
C LEU A 103 38.35 28.71 -21.14
N ILE A 104 38.52 30.00 -20.83
CA ILE A 104 37.50 30.80 -20.16
C ILE A 104 36.15 30.81 -20.92
N TRP A 105 36.18 30.69 -22.25
CA TRP A 105 34.97 30.67 -23.09
C TRP A 105 34.10 29.43 -22.87
N ILE A 106 34.71 28.32 -22.45
CA ILE A 106 34.00 27.09 -22.08
C ILE A 106 33.81 26.93 -20.56
N GLY A 107 34.16 27.95 -19.78
CA GLY A 107 33.95 28.01 -18.32
C GLY A 107 35.17 27.71 -17.46
N ILE A 108 36.36 27.51 -18.04
CA ILE A 108 37.59 27.16 -17.32
C ILE A 108 38.47 28.40 -17.11
N GLY A 109 38.32 29.05 -15.96
CA GLY A 109 38.96 30.34 -15.65
C GLY A 109 40.41 30.31 -15.12
N ASN A 110 41.20 29.27 -15.43
CA ASN A 110 42.58 29.13 -14.95
C ASN A 110 43.63 29.89 -15.80
N GLY A 111 43.21 30.48 -16.93
CA GLY A 111 44.06 31.18 -17.89
C GLY A 111 44.89 30.27 -18.80
N SER A 112 44.51 29.00 -18.95
CA SER A 112 45.05 28.13 -19.99
C SER A 112 44.36 28.36 -21.33
N THR A 113 45.07 28.03 -22.39
CA THR A 113 44.53 28.01 -23.75
C THR A 113 44.30 26.57 -24.16
N ASP A 114 43.34 26.40 -25.04
CA ASP A 114 43.07 25.18 -25.76
C ASP A 114 44.34 24.64 -26.48
N ALA A 115 44.49 23.32 -26.46
CA ALA A 115 45.59 22.54 -26.97
C ALA A 115 45.17 21.33 -27.83
N TRP A 116 43.87 21.06 -27.98
CA TRP A 116 43.35 19.86 -28.65
C TRP A 116 42.49 20.26 -29.85
N VAL A 117 42.31 19.34 -30.80
CA VAL A 117 41.43 19.54 -31.96
C VAL A 117 40.43 18.40 -31.95
N THR A 118 39.15 18.73 -31.90
CA THR A 118 38.04 17.76 -31.91
C THR A 118 37.28 17.84 -33.24
N ASN A 119 36.29 16.99 -33.44
CA ASN A 119 35.55 16.87 -34.67
C ASN A 119 34.10 17.33 -34.46
N PRO A 120 33.71 18.52 -34.97
CA PRO A 120 32.43 19.17 -34.64
C PRO A 120 31.17 18.46 -35.15
N ALA A 121 31.33 17.32 -35.83
CA ALA A 121 30.23 16.50 -36.29
C ALA A 121 30.07 15.22 -35.45
N VAL A 122 30.86 15.06 -34.39
CA VAL A 122 30.96 13.85 -33.58
C VAL A 122 31.11 14.25 -32.12
N PHE A 123 30.03 14.03 -31.37
CA PHE A 123 29.88 14.30 -29.93
C PHE A 123 31.02 13.77 -29.02
N ASP A 124 31.81 12.81 -29.50
CA ASP A 124 32.95 12.19 -28.81
C ASP A 124 33.99 11.84 -29.89
N THR A 125 35.03 12.65 -30.01
CA THR A 125 35.97 12.62 -31.14
C THR A 125 36.82 11.35 -31.17
N ASP A 126 37.29 10.91 -30.01
CA ASP A 126 38.20 9.77 -29.92
C ASP A 126 37.52 8.44 -29.61
N SER A 127 36.21 8.50 -29.37
CA SER A 127 35.30 7.38 -29.11
C SER A 127 35.54 6.68 -27.77
N GLY A 128 35.95 7.42 -26.74
CA GLY A 128 36.19 6.93 -25.38
C GLY A 128 34.94 6.90 -24.48
N GLY A 129 33.84 7.51 -24.91
CA GLY A 129 32.54 7.49 -24.26
C GLY A 129 32.20 8.75 -23.47
N VAL A 130 33.16 9.67 -23.30
CA VAL A 130 32.95 11.01 -22.72
C VAL A 130 32.78 12.01 -23.86
N ASP A 131 31.98 13.06 -23.66
CA ASP A 131 31.89 14.14 -24.65
C ASP A 131 33.14 15.05 -24.62
N ASP A 132 33.50 15.60 -25.78
CA ASP A 132 34.74 16.35 -25.98
C ASP A 132 34.87 17.52 -24.98
N ARG A 133 33.78 18.27 -24.72
CA ARG A 133 33.76 19.35 -23.72
C ARG A 133 34.03 18.87 -22.29
N THR A 134 33.42 17.77 -21.87
CA THR A 134 33.59 17.24 -20.50
C THR A 134 35.05 16.86 -20.27
N GLU A 135 35.74 16.31 -21.26
CA GLU A 135 37.16 15.99 -21.19
C GLU A 135 38.07 17.21 -21.00
N TYR A 136 37.73 18.38 -21.59
CA TYR A 136 38.44 19.63 -21.28
C TYR A 136 38.35 19.99 -19.80
N SER A 137 37.21 19.69 -19.17
CA SER A 137 36.96 20.00 -17.76
C SER A 137 37.71 19.06 -16.81
N ASP A 138 37.87 17.80 -17.22
CA ASP A 138 38.58 16.76 -16.47
C ASP A 138 40.09 16.71 -16.75
N GLY A 139 40.52 17.35 -17.85
CA GLY A 139 41.91 17.43 -18.26
C GLY A 139 42.45 16.16 -18.92
N THR A 140 41.54 15.36 -19.49
CA THR A 140 41.81 14.19 -20.34
C THR A 140 41.99 14.64 -21.80
N ASN A 141 42.24 13.74 -22.74
CA ASN A 141 42.64 14.10 -24.10
C ASN A 141 41.55 13.76 -25.13
N PRO A 142 40.66 14.71 -25.46
CA PRO A 142 39.53 14.45 -26.35
C PRO A 142 39.89 14.19 -27.81
N GLU A 143 41.11 14.53 -28.23
CA GLU A 143 41.48 14.40 -29.64
C GLU A 143 41.74 12.94 -30.06
N SER A 144 42.23 12.08 -29.16
CA SER A 144 42.88 10.83 -29.62
C SER A 144 43.19 9.74 -28.60
N ASN A 145 42.81 9.87 -27.33
CA ASN A 145 43.11 8.87 -26.31
C ASN A 145 41.86 8.37 -25.56
N PRO A 146 41.08 7.47 -26.18
CA PRO A 146 39.82 6.95 -25.62
C PRO A 146 39.98 6.08 -24.35
N LEU A 147 41.18 6.05 -23.78
CA LEU A 147 41.53 5.31 -22.57
C LEU A 147 41.87 6.25 -21.41
N ASP A 148 41.90 7.57 -21.63
CA ASP A 148 42.07 8.55 -20.55
C ASP A 148 40.78 9.26 -20.14
N ASP A 149 39.68 9.06 -20.87
CA ASP A 149 38.30 9.31 -20.48
C ASP A 149 38.01 8.95 -19.01
N VAL A 150 37.45 9.92 -18.30
CA VAL A 150 37.01 9.75 -16.91
C VAL A 150 35.47 9.76 -16.87
N LEU A 151 34.86 8.76 -17.51
CA LEU A 151 33.62 8.17 -17.02
C LEU A 151 34.03 6.87 -16.33
N PRO A 152 33.88 6.74 -15.00
CA PRO A 152 34.50 5.62 -14.30
C PRO A 152 33.77 4.33 -14.68
N GLU A 153 34.52 3.24 -14.85
CA GLU A 153 33.96 1.89 -14.95
C GLU A 153 32.86 1.74 -13.87
N ASP A 154 31.69 1.27 -14.26
CA ASP A 154 30.57 0.85 -13.40
C ASP A 154 30.42 -0.65 -13.68
N PHE A 155 31.16 -1.45 -12.92
CA PHE A 155 31.40 -2.86 -13.24
C PHE A 155 30.17 -3.74 -13.03
N ASP A 156 29.29 -3.40 -12.09
CA ASP A 156 28.04 -4.10 -11.84
C ASP A 156 26.79 -3.38 -12.38
N GLY A 157 26.91 -2.15 -12.86
CA GLY A 157 25.88 -1.48 -13.65
C GLY A 157 24.69 -0.99 -12.80
N ASP A 158 24.93 -0.68 -11.53
CA ASP A 158 23.90 -0.18 -10.61
C ASP A 158 23.72 1.34 -10.67
N GLY A 159 24.59 2.05 -11.41
CA GLY A 159 24.57 3.49 -11.60
C GLY A 159 25.51 4.27 -10.69
N ILE A 160 26.25 3.63 -9.78
CA ILE A 160 27.38 4.21 -9.06
C ILE A 160 28.68 3.75 -9.71
N PRO A 161 29.57 4.68 -10.12
CA PRO A 161 30.85 4.25 -10.69
C PRO A 161 31.81 3.66 -9.64
N ASP A 162 32.63 2.66 -10.01
CA ASP A 162 33.55 1.90 -9.13
C ASP A 162 34.42 2.80 -8.23
N ALA A 163 34.86 3.95 -8.78
CA ALA A 163 35.70 4.90 -8.06
C ALA A 163 34.95 5.63 -6.94
N ILE A 164 33.66 5.88 -7.12
CA ILE A 164 32.76 6.44 -6.11
C ILE A 164 32.42 5.39 -5.07
N GLU A 165 32.17 4.15 -5.49
CA GLU A 165 31.89 3.04 -4.58
C GLU A 165 33.04 2.76 -3.62
N ASN A 166 34.27 2.81 -4.13
CA ASN A 166 35.47 2.70 -3.29
C ASN A 166 35.62 3.88 -2.30
N LEU A 167 34.92 5.00 -2.53
CA LEU A 167 34.87 6.15 -1.60
C LEU A 167 33.68 6.06 -0.62
N THR A 168 32.49 5.67 -1.09
CA THR A 168 31.26 5.49 -0.27
C THR A 168 31.37 4.27 0.64
N GLY A 169 32.08 3.23 0.18
CA GLY A 169 32.24 1.94 0.85
C GLY A 169 31.33 0.84 0.30
N THR A 170 30.53 1.11 -0.73
CA THR A 170 29.72 0.12 -1.44
C THR A 170 30.62 -0.84 -2.22
N ASP A 171 30.13 -2.04 -2.50
CA ASP A 171 30.89 -3.08 -3.20
C ASP A 171 30.64 -3.01 -4.70
N TRP A 172 31.57 -2.39 -5.44
CA TRP A 172 31.66 -2.29 -6.92
C TRP A 172 31.59 -3.59 -7.74
N THR A 173 31.32 -4.71 -7.10
CA THR A 173 31.02 -5.97 -7.76
C THR A 173 29.63 -6.50 -7.43
N ASN A 174 28.91 -5.84 -6.54
CA ASN A 174 27.61 -6.23 -6.03
C ASN A 174 26.64 -5.03 -6.09
N PRO A 175 25.69 -5.03 -7.04
CA PRO A 175 24.82 -3.89 -7.31
C PRO A 175 23.75 -3.61 -6.23
N ASP A 176 23.81 -4.33 -5.11
CA ASP A 176 22.89 -4.32 -3.96
C ASP A 176 23.73 -4.79 -2.75
N THR A 177 24.50 -3.88 -2.17
CA THR A 177 25.58 -4.13 -1.21
C THR A 177 25.07 -4.83 0.05
N ASP A 178 23.90 -4.45 0.55
CA ASP A 178 23.32 -5.01 1.77
C ASP A 178 22.28 -6.11 1.53
N GLY A 179 21.82 -6.28 0.29
CA GLY A 179 20.88 -7.31 -0.12
C GLY A 179 19.42 -7.01 0.25
N GLY A 180 19.07 -5.77 0.59
CA GLY A 180 17.73 -5.32 0.94
C GLY A 180 16.77 -5.24 -0.25
N GLY A 181 17.32 -5.19 -1.47
CA GLY A 181 16.58 -5.29 -2.72
C GLY A 181 16.29 -3.99 -3.44
N MET A 182 16.80 -2.87 -2.95
CA MET A 182 17.11 -1.70 -3.76
C MET A 182 18.53 -1.84 -4.34
N LEU A 183 18.84 -1.13 -5.42
CA LEU A 183 20.21 -1.08 -5.95
C LEU A 183 20.94 0.09 -5.30
N ASP A 184 22.25 -0.01 -5.08
CA ASP A 184 22.99 1.04 -4.34
C ASP A 184 22.85 2.41 -5.05
N GLY A 185 22.83 2.42 -6.39
CA GLY A 185 22.62 3.64 -7.18
C GLY A 185 21.24 4.30 -7.04
N ASP A 186 20.20 3.51 -6.73
CA ASP A 186 18.86 4.02 -6.41
C ASP A 186 18.82 4.57 -4.96
N GLU A 187 19.59 3.96 -4.05
CA GLU A 187 19.67 4.37 -2.63
C GLU A 187 20.54 5.60 -2.41
N CYS A 188 21.64 5.70 -3.17
CA CYS A 188 22.61 6.79 -3.14
C CYS A 188 22.70 7.53 -4.49
N PRO A 189 21.69 8.34 -4.85
CA PRO A 189 21.73 9.16 -6.05
C PRO A 189 22.94 10.12 -6.09
N VAL A 190 23.32 10.55 -7.30
CA VAL A 190 24.46 11.45 -7.60
C VAL A 190 24.61 12.63 -6.62
N ALA A 191 23.49 13.22 -6.17
CA ALA A 191 23.49 14.33 -5.23
C ALA A 191 24.14 14.02 -3.86
N PHE A 192 24.23 12.74 -3.48
CA PHE A 192 24.71 12.25 -2.18
C PHE A 192 26.11 11.62 -2.24
N TRP A 193 26.72 11.47 -3.43
CA TRP A 193 28.09 10.95 -3.56
C TRP A 193 29.12 11.80 -2.81
N GLY A 194 28.98 13.13 -2.86
CA GLY A 194 29.86 14.06 -2.16
C GLY A 194 29.76 14.00 -0.63
N THR A 195 28.70 13.37 -0.11
CA THR A 195 28.49 13.12 1.32
C THR A 195 28.76 11.67 1.73
N LEU A 196 29.28 10.84 0.82
CA LEU A 196 29.49 9.40 1.04
C LEU A 196 28.17 8.71 1.43
N CYS A 197 27.10 8.98 0.68
CA CYS A 197 25.74 8.50 0.94
C CYS A 197 25.15 8.92 2.30
N ALA A 198 25.83 9.75 3.09
CA ALA A 198 25.28 10.21 4.35
C ALA A 198 24.05 11.12 4.15
N ASN A 199 22.93 10.76 4.78
CA ASN A 199 21.62 11.44 4.68
C ASN A 199 20.93 11.32 3.31
N SER A 200 21.27 10.31 2.50
CA SER A 200 20.37 9.87 1.43
C SER A 200 19.03 9.40 2.04
N PRO A 201 17.96 9.33 1.22
CA PRO A 201 16.67 8.83 1.68
C PRO A 201 16.69 7.36 2.13
N TYR A 202 17.60 6.58 1.55
CA TYR A 202 17.85 5.14 1.79
C TYR A 202 19.36 4.94 2.02
N ASP A 203 19.76 3.99 2.86
CA ASP A 203 21.15 3.74 3.24
C ASP A 203 21.64 2.42 2.62
N PRO A 204 22.59 2.42 1.65
CA PRO A 204 23.09 1.22 0.95
C PRO A 204 23.76 0.13 1.83
N PHE A 205 23.73 0.32 3.14
CA PHE A 205 24.30 -0.59 4.14
C PHE A 205 23.26 -1.03 5.18
N ASP A 206 22.01 -0.58 5.08
CA ASP A 206 20.90 -0.93 5.95
C ASP A 206 19.73 -1.52 5.13
N PRO A 207 19.65 -2.86 5.02
CA PRO A 207 18.67 -3.53 4.16
C PRO A 207 17.22 -3.39 4.67
N THR A 208 17.02 -2.70 5.80
CA THR A 208 15.72 -2.47 6.42
C THR A 208 15.01 -1.22 5.91
N ASP A 209 15.71 -0.34 5.20
CA ASP A 209 15.15 0.92 4.71
C ASP A 209 14.78 0.92 3.21
N ASP A 210 15.31 -0.02 2.40
CA ASP A 210 14.99 -0.23 0.99
C ASP A 210 13.49 -0.39 0.73
N ILE A 211 12.88 -1.28 1.51
CA ILE A 211 11.48 -1.68 1.37
C ILE A 211 10.87 -1.59 2.75
N VAL A 212 10.02 -0.58 2.94
CA VAL A 212 9.35 -0.21 4.20
C VAL A 212 9.22 -1.38 5.19
N GLU A 213 9.84 -1.21 6.37
CA GLU A 213 9.84 -2.17 7.46
C GLU A 213 8.48 -2.87 7.64
N ASN A 214 8.45 -4.19 7.35
CA ASN A 214 7.32 -5.08 7.59
C ASN A 214 5.95 -4.60 7.05
N GLY A 215 5.89 -4.27 5.74
CA GLY A 215 4.68 -3.82 5.06
C GLY A 215 4.28 -4.63 3.83
N VAL A 216 3.02 -4.45 3.41
CA VAL A 216 2.58 -4.85 2.06
C VAL A 216 3.28 -3.96 1.03
N VAL A 217 3.93 -4.56 0.04
CA VAL A 217 4.55 -3.84 -1.10
C VAL A 217 3.51 -3.59 -2.19
N PHE A 218 2.77 -4.64 -2.57
CA PHE A 218 1.70 -4.54 -3.55
C PHE A 218 0.62 -5.62 -3.36
N TRP A 219 -0.54 -5.37 -3.96
CA TRP A 219 -1.62 -6.34 -4.12
C TRP A 219 -1.73 -6.74 -5.58
N ALA A 220 -1.66 -8.04 -5.87
CA ALA A 220 -1.94 -8.59 -7.18
C ALA A 220 -3.33 -9.24 -7.17
N ASN A 221 -4.34 -8.50 -7.59
CA ASN A 221 -5.74 -8.96 -7.60
C ASN A 221 -6.08 -9.61 -8.93
N ASN A 222 -6.69 -10.80 -8.89
CA ASN A 222 -7.17 -11.47 -10.08
C ASN A 222 -8.45 -10.78 -10.58
N THR A 223 -8.41 -10.28 -11.81
CA THR A 223 -9.56 -9.67 -12.47
C THR A 223 -10.34 -10.67 -13.32
N THR A 224 -9.62 -11.53 -14.06
CA THR A 224 -10.18 -12.63 -14.86
C THR A 224 -9.23 -13.81 -14.96
N GLY A 225 -9.77 -15.02 -14.96
CA GLY A 225 -9.01 -16.27 -14.95
C GLY A 225 -9.20 -17.06 -13.66
N ASN A 226 -8.76 -18.31 -13.63
CA ASN A 226 -8.74 -19.12 -12.41
C ASN A 226 -7.28 -19.19 -11.96
N VAL A 227 -6.97 -18.74 -10.74
CA VAL A 227 -5.61 -18.81 -10.18
C VAL A 227 -5.36 -20.21 -9.64
N ASP A 228 -4.28 -20.85 -10.05
CA ASP A 228 -3.80 -22.08 -9.42
C ASP A 228 -3.01 -21.78 -8.13
N LEU A 229 -3.66 -22.00 -6.99
CA LEU A 229 -3.05 -21.82 -5.67
C LEU A 229 -1.93 -22.83 -5.36
N SER A 230 -1.79 -23.89 -6.16
CA SER A 230 -0.68 -24.85 -6.00
C SER A 230 0.58 -24.42 -6.74
N GLN A 231 0.48 -23.43 -7.64
CA GLN A 231 1.61 -22.87 -8.36
C GLN A 231 2.24 -21.73 -7.53
N VAL A 232 3.56 -21.79 -7.38
CA VAL A 232 4.34 -20.68 -6.84
C VAL A 232 4.39 -19.55 -7.87
N HIS A 233 3.71 -18.45 -7.57
CA HIS A 233 3.75 -17.23 -8.38
C HIS A 233 5.03 -16.46 -8.06
N ARG A 234 5.76 -16.01 -9.08
CA ARG A 234 7.00 -15.24 -8.93
C ARG A 234 6.82 -13.88 -9.59
N TRP A 235 7.20 -12.84 -8.86
CA TRP A 235 7.15 -11.44 -9.25
C TRP A 235 8.57 -10.95 -9.40
N ARG A 236 9.09 -10.98 -10.61
CA ARG A 236 10.43 -10.55 -10.97
C ARG A 236 10.59 -9.05 -10.80
N LEU A 237 11.69 -8.65 -10.18
CA LEU A 237 12.17 -7.28 -10.14
C LEU A 237 13.37 -7.12 -11.10
N ASN A 238 14.49 -7.77 -10.78
CA ASN A 238 15.72 -7.71 -11.58
C ASN A 238 16.12 -9.10 -12.11
N THR A 239 16.61 -9.14 -13.33
CA THR A 239 17.21 -10.32 -13.96
C THR A 239 18.63 -9.98 -14.36
N ASN A 240 19.56 -10.72 -13.78
CA ASN A 240 20.99 -10.48 -13.85
C ASN A 240 21.68 -11.71 -14.44
N ASP A 241 22.52 -11.51 -15.45
CA ASP A 241 23.24 -12.58 -16.13
C ASP A 241 24.71 -12.25 -16.43
N PHE A 242 25.18 -11.04 -16.10
CA PHE A 242 26.60 -10.73 -16.04
C PHE A 242 27.20 -11.21 -14.71
N TYR A 243 28.34 -11.90 -14.73
CA TYR A 243 28.97 -12.43 -13.52
C TYR A 243 30.07 -11.50 -13.02
N THR A 244 29.94 -11.01 -11.80
CA THR A 244 30.86 -10.02 -11.20
C THR A 244 31.90 -10.66 -10.26
N GLY A 245 31.70 -11.93 -9.90
CA GLY A 245 32.54 -12.65 -8.92
C GLY A 245 31.89 -12.74 -7.55
N SER A 246 31.36 -11.62 -7.04
CA SER A 246 30.63 -11.56 -5.78
C SER A 246 29.13 -11.86 -5.95
N THR A 247 28.56 -11.63 -7.15
CA THR A 247 27.17 -11.94 -7.50
C THR A 247 26.95 -11.93 -9.02
N TYR A 248 25.73 -11.65 -9.47
CA TYR A 248 25.36 -11.35 -10.84
C TYR A 248 24.70 -9.98 -10.94
N ALA A 249 25.01 -9.27 -12.02
CA ALA A 249 24.48 -7.93 -12.31
C ALA A 249 23.84 -7.82 -13.70
N SER A 250 23.18 -6.69 -13.97
CA SER A 250 22.48 -6.43 -15.24
C SER A 250 23.08 -5.20 -15.90
N ILE A 251 23.83 -5.41 -16.97
CA ILE A 251 24.52 -4.35 -17.70
C ILE A 251 23.60 -3.80 -18.81
N ALA A 252 23.32 -2.50 -18.79
CA ALA A 252 22.42 -1.85 -19.73
C ALA A 252 22.93 -1.88 -21.18
N GLU A 253 24.25 -1.82 -21.39
CA GLU A 253 24.88 -1.89 -22.72
C GLU A 253 24.66 -3.25 -23.39
N VAL A 254 24.62 -4.32 -22.59
CA VAL A 254 24.38 -5.69 -23.06
C VAL A 254 22.88 -5.94 -23.25
N HIS A 255 22.06 -5.36 -22.38
CA HIS A 255 20.61 -5.55 -22.34
C HIS A 255 19.85 -4.23 -22.55
N PRO A 256 19.84 -3.68 -23.78
CA PRO A 256 19.28 -2.37 -24.03
C PRO A 256 17.77 -2.34 -23.80
N PHE A 257 17.31 -1.30 -23.11
CA PHE A 257 15.91 -1.04 -22.87
C PHE A 257 15.23 -0.44 -24.10
N SER A 258 13.93 -0.74 -24.26
CA SER A 258 13.09 -0.18 -25.30
C SER A 258 11.78 0.32 -24.70
N PRO A 259 11.30 1.52 -25.08
CA PRO A 259 10.08 2.08 -24.52
C PRO A 259 8.86 1.22 -24.86
N LEU A 260 8.00 1.01 -23.86
CA LEU A 260 6.74 0.30 -23.97
C LEU A 260 5.61 1.25 -24.33
N VAL A 261 4.64 0.72 -25.08
CA VAL A 261 3.34 1.35 -25.29
C VAL A 261 2.26 0.49 -24.62
N PRO A 262 1.15 1.07 -24.15
CA PRO A 262 0.07 0.29 -23.56
C PRO A 262 -0.39 -0.84 -24.48
N ASN A 263 -0.73 -1.99 -23.90
CA ASN A 263 -1.02 -3.24 -24.60
C ASN A 263 0.20 -3.80 -25.37
N ALA A 264 1.37 -3.80 -24.73
CA ALA A 264 2.59 -4.40 -25.25
C ALA A 264 2.62 -5.91 -25.02
N ASP A 265 2.77 -6.68 -26.09
CA ASP A 265 2.96 -8.14 -26.05
C ASP A 265 4.42 -8.51 -25.77
N ASN A 266 4.61 -9.44 -24.84
CA ASN A 266 5.87 -10.13 -24.62
C ASN A 266 5.84 -11.49 -25.34
N LEU A 267 6.68 -11.63 -26.37
CA LEU A 267 6.78 -12.84 -27.17
C LEU A 267 8.16 -13.51 -27.07
N SER A 268 9.08 -12.96 -26.26
CA SER A 268 10.45 -13.47 -26.18
C SER A 268 10.64 -14.40 -24.98
N GLN A 269 11.29 -15.54 -25.22
CA GLN A 269 11.83 -16.47 -24.22
C GLN A 269 10.85 -17.04 -23.16
N LEU A 270 9.54 -16.85 -23.34
CA LEU A 270 8.48 -17.53 -22.58
C LEU A 270 8.36 -19.01 -22.96
N PRO A 271 7.81 -19.88 -22.08
CA PRO A 271 7.50 -21.26 -22.43
C PRO A 271 6.54 -21.35 -23.63
N ASP A 272 6.60 -22.45 -24.36
CA ASP A 272 5.69 -22.67 -25.49
C ASP A 272 4.23 -22.66 -25.02
N SER A 273 3.39 -21.86 -25.70
CA SER A 273 1.95 -21.73 -25.37
C SER A 273 1.17 -23.04 -25.33
N SER A 274 1.65 -24.11 -25.98
CA SER A 274 1.06 -25.45 -25.87
C SER A 274 1.16 -26.08 -24.48
N LEU A 275 2.03 -25.54 -23.62
CA LEU A 275 2.19 -25.96 -22.23
C LEU A 275 1.31 -25.14 -21.27
N SER A 276 0.64 -24.09 -21.79
CA SER A 276 -0.26 -23.27 -20.99
C SER A 276 -1.62 -23.94 -20.79
N ASN A 277 -2.12 -23.89 -19.56
CA ASN A 277 -3.43 -24.41 -19.15
C ASN A 277 -4.49 -23.29 -19.10
N GLY A 278 -4.06 -22.04 -18.89
CA GLY A 278 -4.96 -20.91 -18.69
C GLY A 278 -4.23 -19.58 -18.73
N THR A 279 -5.01 -18.52 -18.64
CA THR A 279 -4.52 -17.14 -18.54
C THR A 279 -5.16 -16.48 -17.34
N VAL A 280 -4.36 -15.73 -16.59
CA VAL A 280 -4.79 -14.92 -15.46
C VAL A 280 -4.46 -13.46 -15.74
N ASP A 281 -5.41 -12.58 -15.48
CA ASP A 281 -5.24 -11.15 -15.63
C ASP A 281 -5.13 -10.51 -14.24
N TRP A 282 -3.94 -9.97 -13.96
CA TRP A 282 -3.60 -9.35 -12.69
C TRP A 282 -3.75 -7.83 -12.77
N GLU A 283 -4.46 -7.27 -11.79
CA GLU A 283 -4.36 -5.85 -11.43
C GLU A 283 -3.39 -5.75 -10.25
N ILE A 284 -2.19 -5.23 -10.52
CA ILE A 284 -1.15 -4.99 -9.52
C ILE A 284 -1.29 -3.55 -9.04
N THR A 285 -1.55 -3.37 -7.75
CA THR A 285 -1.62 -2.05 -7.10
C THR A 285 -0.49 -1.96 -6.08
N TYR A 286 0.37 -0.97 -6.26
CA TYR A 286 1.49 -0.70 -5.36
C TYR A 286 1.02 0.11 -4.15
N LYS A 287 1.55 -0.19 -2.96
CA LYS A 287 1.22 0.56 -1.74
C LYS A 287 1.73 2.00 -1.83
N GLU A 288 2.97 2.16 -2.25
CA GLU A 288 3.60 3.45 -2.51
C GLU A 288 3.70 3.70 -4.02
N LEU A 289 3.80 4.97 -4.41
CA LEU A 289 4.05 5.36 -5.80
C LEU A 289 5.49 4.97 -6.16
N ILE A 290 5.67 4.22 -7.25
CA ILE A 290 7.01 3.91 -7.77
C ILE A 290 7.33 4.94 -8.85
N GLY A 291 8.44 5.69 -8.66
CA GLY A 291 8.87 6.75 -9.58
C GLY A 291 10.21 6.51 -10.26
N LEU A 292 10.99 5.53 -9.79
CA LEU A 292 12.34 5.20 -10.25
C LEU A 292 12.56 3.68 -10.16
N GLY A 293 13.58 3.19 -10.87
CA GLY A 293 14.01 1.80 -10.82
C GLY A 293 13.13 0.80 -11.59
N ASN A 294 13.39 -0.48 -11.35
CA ASN A 294 12.63 -1.60 -11.91
C ASN A 294 11.32 -1.82 -11.13
N ILE A 295 10.28 -2.27 -11.84
CA ILE A 295 8.97 -2.56 -11.23
C ILE A 295 8.73 -4.07 -11.15
N PRO A 296 8.17 -4.59 -10.05
CA PRO A 296 7.93 -6.01 -9.95
C PRO A 296 6.77 -6.43 -10.85
N VAL A 297 7.02 -7.41 -11.72
CA VAL A 297 6.08 -7.97 -12.70
C VAL A 297 6.08 -9.49 -12.65
N SER A 298 4.97 -10.12 -13.00
CA SER A 298 4.91 -11.60 -13.03
C SER A 298 5.96 -12.19 -13.98
N SER A 299 6.76 -13.16 -13.55
CA SER A 299 7.82 -13.77 -14.38
C SER A 299 7.31 -14.38 -15.71
N TYR A 300 6.01 -14.64 -15.82
CA TYR A 300 5.36 -15.17 -17.02
C TYR A 300 4.34 -14.20 -17.63
N TYR A 301 4.51 -12.89 -17.43
CA TYR A 301 3.66 -11.90 -18.11
C TYR A 301 3.82 -12.03 -19.62
N ARG A 302 2.68 -12.12 -20.31
CA ARG A 302 2.59 -12.19 -21.75
C ARG A 302 2.14 -10.89 -22.38
N ASN A 303 1.41 -10.06 -21.65
CA ASN A 303 0.99 -8.75 -22.13
C ASN A 303 0.87 -7.76 -20.96
N ILE A 304 1.43 -6.57 -21.13
CA ILE A 304 1.18 -5.43 -20.22
C ILE A 304 0.09 -4.58 -20.87
N THR A 305 -1.11 -4.64 -20.30
CA THR A 305 -2.31 -4.03 -20.90
C THR A 305 -2.40 -2.53 -20.64
N PHE A 306 -2.06 -2.10 -19.42
CA PHE A 306 -2.31 -0.74 -18.94
C PHE A 306 -1.45 -0.42 -17.71
N TRP A 307 -1.14 0.87 -17.49
CA TRP A 307 -0.58 1.41 -16.25
C TRP A 307 -1.25 2.75 -15.90
N SER A 308 -1.23 3.14 -14.63
CA SER A 308 -2.07 4.20 -14.05
C SER A 308 -1.91 5.59 -14.66
N ASP A 309 -0.67 6.01 -14.96
CA ASP A 309 -0.36 7.34 -15.45
C ASP A 309 0.12 7.28 -16.92
N PRO A 310 -0.60 7.90 -17.87
CA PRO A 310 -0.23 7.88 -19.28
C PRO A 310 0.96 8.80 -19.62
N SER A 311 1.38 9.68 -18.70
CA SER A 311 2.60 10.49 -18.85
C SER A 311 3.86 9.72 -18.48
N THR A 312 3.71 8.60 -17.76
CA THR A 312 4.81 7.72 -17.40
C THR A 312 5.27 6.89 -18.61
N THR A 313 6.57 6.91 -18.87
CA THR A 313 7.21 6.09 -19.89
C THR A 313 7.86 4.89 -19.21
N LEU A 314 7.34 3.70 -19.49
CA LEU A 314 7.96 2.43 -19.10
C LEU A 314 8.89 1.98 -20.21
N GLN A 315 10.02 1.39 -19.88
CA GLN A 315 10.86 0.68 -20.85
C GLN A 315 11.05 -0.78 -20.41
N ARG A 316 11.42 -1.62 -21.36
CA ARG A 316 11.64 -3.05 -21.15
C ARG A 316 12.85 -3.53 -21.91
N SER A 317 13.66 -4.37 -21.26
CA SER A 317 14.65 -5.19 -21.95
C SER A 317 14.03 -6.46 -22.56
N ASN A 318 14.44 -6.80 -23.79
CA ASN A 318 13.84 -7.89 -24.56
C ASN A 318 14.22 -9.29 -24.10
N ASP A 319 15.37 -9.46 -23.46
CA ASP A 319 15.93 -10.75 -23.06
C ASP A 319 15.88 -10.96 -21.54
N THR A 320 16.23 -9.96 -20.75
CA THR A 320 16.15 -10.01 -19.27
C THR A 320 14.72 -9.84 -18.77
N HIS A 321 13.81 -9.27 -19.58
CA HIS A 321 12.42 -8.95 -19.20
C HIS A 321 12.28 -7.95 -18.06
N ASN A 322 13.37 -7.27 -17.66
CA ASN A 322 13.33 -6.18 -16.69
C ASN A 322 12.46 -5.06 -17.27
N VAL A 323 11.63 -4.48 -16.42
CA VAL A 323 10.74 -3.36 -16.77
C VAL A 323 11.08 -2.22 -15.84
N ASN A 324 11.57 -1.11 -16.37
CA ASN A 324 11.95 0.07 -15.60
C ASN A 324 11.06 1.26 -15.92
N ILE A 325 11.03 2.22 -14.99
CA ILE A 325 10.46 3.53 -15.19
C ILE A 325 11.56 4.48 -15.66
N ASP A 326 11.40 5.05 -16.86
CA ASP A 326 12.32 6.04 -17.41
C ASP A 326 11.92 7.46 -16.98
N PHE A 327 10.62 7.74 -16.96
CA PHE A 327 10.08 9.01 -16.49
C PHE A 327 8.66 8.84 -15.96
N GLY A 328 8.32 9.51 -14.87
CA GLY A 328 6.97 9.55 -14.28
C GLY A 328 6.81 8.63 -13.07
N GLU A 329 5.58 8.42 -12.63
CA GLU A 329 5.27 7.57 -11.46
C GLU A 329 4.11 6.62 -11.79
N ILE A 330 4.06 5.46 -11.13
CA ILE A 330 2.94 4.52 -11.23
C ILE A 330 2.45 4.09 -9.85
N SER A 331 1.13 3.92 -9.73
CA SER A 331 0.48 3.29 -8.58
C SER A 331 -0.18 1.96 -8.94
N ARG A 332 -0.42 1.70 -10.24
CA ARG A 332 -1.11 0.50 -10.70
C ARG A 332 -0.65 0.06 -12.08
N LEU A 333 -0.57 -1.26 -12.26
CA LEU A 333 -0.21 -1.95 -13.50
C LEU A 333 -1.16 -3.13 -13.75
N ASN A 334 -1.67 -3.27 -14.97
CA ASN A 334 -2.49 -4.41 -15.37
C ASN A 334 -1.73 -5.27 -16.37
N LEU A 335 -1.54 -6.54 -16.05
CA LEU A 335 -0.84 -7.50 -16.90
C LEU A 335 -1.61 -8.81 -17.04
N ARG A 336 -1.38 -9.50 -18.17
CA ARG A 336 -1.85 -10.85 -18.44
C ARG A 336 -0.69 -11.83 -18.28
N GLN A 337 -0.89 -12.87 -17.48
CA GLN A 337 0.04 -13.99 -17.27
C GLN A 337 -0.52 -15.27 -17.91
N GLU A 338 0.36 -16.10 -18.47
CA GLU A 338 0.04 -17.50 -18.80
C GLU A 338 0.37 -18.43 -17.63
N GLU A 339 -0.54 -19.34 -17.31
CA GLU A 339 -0.30 -20.39 -16.32
C GLU A 339 0.28 -21.63 -16.98
N TYR A 340 1.46 -22.04 -16.52
CA TYR A 340 2.18 -23.21 -17.01
C TYR A 340 2.26 -24.28 -15.92
N PHE A 341 1.95 -25.52 -16.29
CA PHE A 341 2.04 -26.66 -15.40
C PHE A 341 3.08 -27.66 -15.91
N PHE A 342 4.18 -27.80 -15.17
CA PHE A 342 5.23 -28.75 -15.49
C PHE A 342 5.12 -30.00 -14.61
N ASP A 343 4.70 -31.12 -15.19
CA ASP A 343 4.83 -32.42 -14.54
C ASP A 343 6.25 -32.97 -14.75
N TRP A 344 7.15 -32.60 -13.84
CA TRP A 344 8.55 -33.00 -13.90
C TRP A 344 8.77 -34.51 -13.85
N THR A 345 7.81 -35.30 -13.34
CA THR A 345 7.92 -36.77 -13.36
C THR A 345 7.91 -37.33 -14.79
N THR A 346 7.31 -36.59 -15.73
CA THR A 346 7.22 -36.97 -17.15
C THR A 346 8.15 -36.15 -18.05
N LEU A 347 8.35 -34.87 -17.72
CA LEU A 347 9.14 -33.95 -18.54
C LEU A 347 10.64 -34.10 -18.32
N ALA A 348 11.09 -34.25 -17.06
CA ALA A 348 12.51 -34.22 -16.71
C ALA A 348 13.37 -35.15 -17.58
N PRO A 349 13.03 -36.45 -17.77
CA PRO A 349 13.87 -37.38 -18.54
C PRO A 349 14.13 -37.01 -20.00
N ASN A 350 13.37 -36.05 -20.56
CA ASN A 350 13.48 -35.62 -21.95
C ASN A 350 14.08 -34.21 -22.10
N THR A 351 14.45 -33.56 -20.99
CA THR A 351 14.96 -32.18 -20.99
C THR A 351 16.43 -32.10 -21.43
N VAL A 352 16.74 -31.02 -22.14
CA VAL A 352 18.08 -30.67 -22.61
C VAL A 352 18.32 -29.17 -22.44
N ALA A 353 19.59 -28.78 -22.31
CA ALA A 353 19.99 -27.37 -22.37
C ALA A 353 19.58 -26.75 -23.71
N THR A 354 18.97 -25.57 -23.66
CA THR A 354 18.58 -24.84 -24.87
C THR A 354 19.82 -24.23 -25.52
N LYS A 355 19.87 -24.26 -26.86
CA LYS A 355 21.00 -23.74 -27.63
C LYS A 355 20.78 -22.26 -28.01
N GLY A 356 21.88 -21.53 -28.22
CA GLY A 356 21.85 -20.13 -28.64
C GLY A 356 21.84 -19.13 -27.49
N TYR A 357 22.24 -19.57 -26.29
CA TYR A 357 22.35 -18.80 -25.06
C TYR A 357 23.78 -18.93 -24.52
N ASP A 358 24.76 -18.68 -25.40
CA ASP A 358 26.19 -18.89 -25.08
C ASP A 358 26.67 -17.89 -24.01
N TYR A 359 26.12 -16.67 -24.01
CA TYR A 359 26.40 -15.65 -22.98
C TYR A 359 26.03 -16.14 -21.57
N GLN A 360 24.87 -16.78 -21.42
CA GLN A 360 24.43 -17.36 -20.15
C GLN A 360 25.14 -18.67 -19.78
N LEU A 361 26.24 -19.02 -20.46
CA LEU A 361 27.20 -20.07 -20.08
C LEU A 361 28.56 -19.49 -19.67
N GLU A 362 28.79 -18.20 -19.87
CA GLU A 362 30.08 -17.58 -19.59
C GLU A 362 30.33 -17.51 -18.08
N VAL A 363 31.54 -17.91 -17.70
CA VAL A 363 32.10 -17.87 -16.35
C VAL A 363 33.60 -17.56 -16.47
N PRO A 364 34.24 -16.97 -15.45
CA PRO A 364 35.66 -16.64 -15.49
C PRO A 364 36.59 -17.84 -15.73
N ASP A 365 37.71 -17.58 -16.42
CA ASP A 365 38.67 -18.61 -16.83
C ASP A 365 39.29 -19.36 -15.65
N TYR A 366 39.34 -18.76 -14.45
CA TYR A 366 39.92 -19.39 -13.26
C TYR A 366 39.19 -20.67 -12.83
N PHE A 367 37.89 -20.80 -13.13
CA PHE A 367 37.15 -22.05 -12.89
C PHE A 367 37.63 -23.21 -13.77
N SER A 368 38.32 -22.92 -14.86
CA SER A 368 38.90 -23.91 -15.77
C SER A 368 40.40 -24.15 -15.55
N ASP A 369 41.08 -23.26 -14.82
CA ASP A 369 42.51 -23.38 -14.52
C ASP A 369 42.76 -24.28 -13.31
N GLN A 370 43.33 -25.47 -13.54
CA GLN A 370 43.69 -26.43 -12.50
C GLN A 370 44.71 -25.93 -11.44
N GLN A 371 45.31 -24.75 -11.64
CA GLN A 371 46.20 -24.12 -10.66
C GLN A 371 45.49 -23.11 -9.74
N SER A 372 44.28 -22.67 -10.10
CA SER A 372 43.47 -21.74 -9.29
C SER A 372 42.78 -22.50 -8.14
N SER A 373 42.53 -21.80 -7.02
CA SER A 373 41.76 -22.32 -5.88
C SER A 373 40.31 -22.61 -6.26
N GLU A 374 39.76 -21.77 -7.12
CA GLU A 374 38.36 -21.77 -7.56
C GLU A 374 38.04 -22.96 -8.47
N TYR A 375 39.05 -23.63 -9.04
CA TYR A 375 38.87 -24.90 -9.78
C TYR A 375 38.18 -25.99 -8.94
N GLN A 376 38.25 -25.91 -7.60
CA GLN A 376 37.50 -26.80 -6.72
C GLN A 376 35.99 -26.78 -7.01
N VAL A 377 35.43 -25.64 -7.42
CA VAL A 377 34.00 -25.52 -7.78
C VAL A 377 33.68 -26.45 -8.96
N THR A 378 34.52 -26.45 -10.00
CA THR A 378 34.38 -27.33 -11.16
C THR A 378 34.51 -28.80 -10.78
N GLU A 379 35.37 -29.16 -9.83
CA GLU A 379 35.47 -30.54 -9.33
C GLU A 379 34.18 -30.97 -8.60
N THR A 380 33.62 -30.08 -7.77
CA THR A 380 32.33 -30.30 -7.08
C THR A 380 31.19 -30.49 -8.07
N VAL A 381 31.05 -29.61 -9.07
CA VAL A 381 30.03 -29.72 -10.12
C VAL A 381 30.15 -31.05 -10.88
N ASN A 382 31.37 -31.44 -11.28
CA ASN A 382 31.58 -32.71 -11.96
C ASN A 382 31.23 -33.93 -11.10
N THR A 383 31.42 -33.84 -9.78
CA THR A 383 31.03 -34.89 -8.83
C THR A 383 29.52 -35.00 -8.73
N ILE A 384 28.81 -33.88 -8.58
CA ILE A 384 27.34 -33.83 -8.54
C ILE A 384 26.74 -34.41 -9.83
N ILE A 385 27.28 -34.04 -11.00
CA ILE A 385 26.81 -34.56 -12.29
C ILE A 385 27.00 -36.09 -12.39
N GLN A 386 28.09 -36.63 -11.82
CA GLN A 386 28.35 -38.07 -11.82
C GLN A 386 27.42 -38.84 -10.87
N ASP A 387 27.04 -38.22 -9.75
CA ASP A 387 26.16 -38.80 -8.74
C ASP A 387 24.67 -38.57 -9.03
N ALA A 388 24.34 -37.65 -9.94
CA ALA A 388 22.98 -37.37 -10.36
C ALA A 388 22.27 -38.62 -10.89
N SER A 389 20.97 -38.74 -10.56
CA SER A 389 20.17 -39.92 -10.93
C SER A 389 19.98 -40.08 -12.44
N SER A 390 20.11 -38.98 -13.20
CA SER A 390 19.99 -38.92 -14.65
C SER A 390 20.79 -37.74 -15.20
N SER A 391 21.18 -37.80 -16.48
CA SER A 391 21.96 -36.76 -17.17
C SER A 391 21.11 -35.81 -18.02
N ASP A 392 19.80 -35.75 -17.78
CA ASP A 392 18.92 -34.75 -18.39
C ASP A 392 19.08 -33.37 -17.72
N GLY A 393 18.74 -32.31 -18.46
CA GLY A 393 19.02 -30.93 -18.04
C GLY A 393 18.34 -30.54 -16.72
N TYR A 394 17.08 -30.94 -16.52
CA TYR A 394 16.33 -30.65 -15.30
C TYR A 394 16.91 -31.39 -14.09
N THR A 395 17.18 -32.69 -14.21
CA THR A 395 17.71 -33.49 -13.09
C THR A 395 19.09 -33.02 -12.66
N VAL A 396 19.94 -32.59 -13.61
CA VAL A 396 21.25 -32.00 -13.29
C VAL A 396 21.08 -30.68 -12.53
N ALA A 397 20.25 -29.76 -13.03
CA ALA A 397 19.96 -28.50 -12.34
C ALA A 397 19.39 -28.75 -10.93
N GLN A 398 18.41 -29.66 -10.81
CA GLN A 398 17.82 -30.02 -9.53
C GLN A 398 18.87 -30.61 -8.56
N SER A 399 19.80 -31.44 -9.04
CA SER A 399 20.83 -32.05 -8.18
C SER A 399 21.82 -31.01 -7.65
N ILE A 400 22.15 -29.98 -8.45
CA ILE A 400 22.99 -28.86 -8.00
C ILE A 400 22.25 -28.02 -6.96
N SER A 401 21.00 -27.66 -7.23
CA SER A 401 20.15 -26.90 -6.32
C SER A 401 19.93 -27.63 -4.99
N ASP A 402 19.60 -28.92 -5.04
CA ASP A 402 19.41 -29.75 -3.84
C ASP A 402 20.72 -29.93 -3.06
N PHE A 403 21.88 -29.98 -3.71
CA PHE A 403 23.17 -30.04 -3.01
C PHE A 403 23.43 -28.77 -2.20
N LEU A 404 23.21 -27.59 -2.77
CA LEU A 404 23.37 -26.31 -2.05
C LEU A 404 22.34 -26.15 -0.93
N ARG A 405 21.11 -26.65 -1.15
CA ARG A 405 20.01 -26.52 -0.19
C ARG A 405 20.03 -27.54 0.95
N LEU A 406 20.44 -28.78 0.69
CA LEU A 406 20.32 -29.90 1.62
C LEU A 406 21.68 -30.49 2.03
N GLY A 407 22.77 -30.10 1.37
CA GLY A 407 24.10 -30.65 1.61
C GLY A 407 24.23 -32.13 1.24
N ASN A 408 25.25 -32.78 1.82
CA ASN A 408 25.49 -34.22 1.74
C ASN A 408 26.11 -34.76 3.04
N ASP A 409 26.46 -36.04 3.09
CA ASP A 409 27.05 -36.67 4.29
C ASP A 409 28.36 -36.01 4.80
N SER A 410 29.04 -35.20 3.97
CA SER A 410 30.33 -34.57 4.27
C SER A 410 30.27 -33.05 4.38
N GLN A 411 29.18 -32.42 3.94
CA GLN A 411 29.05 -30.97 3.82
C GLN A 411 27.62 -30.54 4.14
N GLU A 412 27.50 -29.57 5.03
CA GLU A 412 26.25 -28.95 5.48
C GLU A 412 26.29 -27.46 5.12
N PHE A 413 25.13 -26.89 4.85
CA PHE A 413 24.98 -25.50 4.41
C PHE A 413 23.96 -24.79 5.29
N ASN A 414 24.37 -23.68 5.91
CA ASN A 414 23.55 -22.92 6.84
C ASN A 414 23.19 -21.54 6.26
N LEU A 415 21.93 -21.15 6.40
CA LEU A 415 21.45 -19.85 5.95
C LEU A 415 21.80 -18.74 6.95
N TYR A 416 22.45 -17.69 6.47
CA TYR A 416 22.66 -16.44 7.20
C TYR A 416 21.62 -15.41 6.77
N HIS A 417 21.11 -14.65 7.74
CA HIS A 417 20.11 -13.59 7.56
C HIS A 417 20.71 -12.18 7.70
N THR A 418 22.02 -12.07 7.86
CA THR A 418 22.77 -10.80 7.87
C THR A 418 23.90 -10.85 6.84
N PRO A 419 24.31 -9.69 6.28
CA PRO A 419 25.41 -9.63 5.31
C PRO A 419 26.66 -10.37 5.80
N THR A 420 27.22 -11.24 4.95
CA THR A 420 28.45 -11.97 5.29
C THR A 420 29.67 -11.13 4.93
N THR A 421 30.65 -11.04 5.83
CA THR A 421 31.90 -10.32 5.54
C THR A 421 32.79 -11.16 4.62
N ARG A 422 32.74 -10.89 3.32
CA ARG A 422 33.62 -11.48 2.30
C ARG A 422 34.86 -10.61 2.10
N LEU A 423 35.99 -11.21 1.73
CA LEU A 423 37.16 -10.42 1.34
C LEU A 423 36.94 -9.84 -0.06
N THR A 424 37.35 -8.60 -0.30
CA THR A 424 37.25 -7.97 -1.62
C THR A 424 37.92 -8.84 -2.69
N GLY A 425 37.16 -9.22 -3.72
CA GLY A 425 37.61 -10.10 -4.80
C GLY A 425 37.56 -11.61 -4.51
N GLU A 426 36.97 -12.03 -3.38
CA GLU A 426 36.67 -13.45 -3.11
C GLU A 426 35.41 -13.90 -3.87
N ASP A 427 35.52 -15.02 -4.58
CA ASP A 427 34.42 -15.57 -5.39
C ASP A 427 33.32 -16.17 -4.51
N VAL A 428 32.08 -15.71 -4.69
CA VAL A 428 30.90 -16.13 -3.90
C VAL A 428 30.67 -17.65 -3.94
N THR A 429 30.87 -18.26 -5.11
CA THR A 429 30.64 -19.69 -5.30
C THR A 429 31.70 -20.49 -4.54
N SER A 430 32.96 -20.06 -4.63
CA SER A 430 34.05 -20.68 -3.86
C SER A 430 33.86 -20.50 -2.36
N TYR A 431 33.39 -19.32 -1.93
CA TYR A 431 33.19 -18.96 -0.53
C TYR A 431 32.14 -19.84 0.13
N VAL A 432 30.94 -19.93 -0.47
CA VAL A 432 29.83 -20.74 0.06
C VAL A 432 30.24 -22.21 0.15
N LEU A 433 30.92 -22.73 -0.88
CA LEU A 433 31.39 -24.12 -0.91
C LEU A 433 32.54 -24.40 0.06
N ALA A 434 33.37 -23.41 0.40
CA ALA A 434 34.47 -23.59 1.34
C ALA A 434 34.02 -23.46 2.80
N ASN A 435 33.10 -22.53 3.08
CA ASN A 435 32.70 -22.17 4.44
C ASN A 435 31.43 -22.89 4.92
N GLY A 436 30.52 -23.27 4.01
CA GLY A 436 29.28 -23.96 4.37
C GLY A 436 28.20 -23.03 4.96
N PHE A 437 28.31 -21.72 4.73
CA PHE A 437 27.26 -20.76 5.09
C PHE A 437 27.25 -19.58 4.12
N GLY A 438 26.12 -18.87 4.03
CA GLY A 438 25.93 -17.70 3.16
C GLY A 438 24.50 -17.17 3.24
N GLN A 439 24.21 -16.05 2.57
CA GLN A 439 22.85 -15.54 2.40
C GLN A 439 22.12 -16.27 1.25
N CYS A 440 20.81 -16.10 1.20
CA CYS A 440 19.98 -16.68 0.14
C CYS A 440 20.44 -16.22 -1.27
N THR A 441 20.86 -14.96 -1.38
CA THR A 441 21.49 -14.36 -2.56
C THR A 441 22.78 -15.09 -2.96
N ASP A 442 23.68 -15.34 -2.01
CA ASP A 442 24.93 -16.08 -2.24
C ASP A 442 24.67 -17.50 -2.78
N TYR A 443 23.73 -18.24 -2.17
CA TYR A 443 23.40 -19.61 -2.59
C TYR A 443 22.80 -19.67 -3.99
N ASN A 444 21.93 -18.72 -4.33
CA ASN A 444 21.33 -18.66 -5.65
C ASN A 444 22.33 -18.18 -6.71
N ALA A 445 23.24 -17.26 -6.39
CA ALA A 445 24.36 -16.89 -7.26
C ALA A 445 25.29 -18.09 -7.50
N ALA A 446 25.67 -18.81 -6.43
CA ALA A 446 26.48 -20.03 -6.52
C ALA A 446 25.81 -21.10 -7.39
N PHE A 447 24.49 -21.29 -7.26
CA PHE A 447 23.72 -22.19 -8.11
C PHE A 447 23.82 -21.83 -9.59
N VAL A 448 23.65 -20.55 -9.94
CA VAL A 448 23.74 -20.10 -11.34
C VAL A 448 25.14 -20.40 -11.89
N THR A 449 26.20 -20.06 -11.17
CA THR A 449 27.60 -20.34 -11.58
C THR A 449 27.85 -21.83 -11.76
N MET A 450 27.40 -22.66 -10.82
CA MET A 450 27.52 -24.12 -10.91
C MET A 450 26.70 -24.71 -12.07
N ALA A 451 25.53 -24.16 -12.37
CA ALA A 451 24.72 -24.57 -13.52
C ALA A 451 25.39 -24.21 -14.85
N ARG A 452 26.01 -23.01 -14.95
CA ARG A 452 26.81 -22.61 -16.12
C ARG A 452 28.00 -23.56 -16.34
N LEU A 453 28.73 -23.90 -15.28
CA LEU A 453 29.82 -24.89 -15.32
C LEU A 453 29.35 -26.29 -15.73
N ALA A 454 28.10 -26.65 -15.40
CA ALA A 454 27.46 -27.89 -15.85
C ALA A 454 27.02 -27.87 -17.33
N GLY A 455 27.20 -26.74 -18.03
CA GLY A 455 26.79 -26.55 -19.42
C GLY A 455 25.30 -26.22 -19.59
N LEU A 456 24.66 -25.67 -18.55
CA LEU A 456 23.26 -25.25 -18.55
C LEU A 456 23.20 -23.72 -18.60
N PRO A 457 22.55 -23.10 -19.61
CA PRO A 457 22.40 -21.66 -19.63
C PRO A 457 21.55 -21.20 -18.44
N ALA A 458 22.13 -20.34 -17.60
CA ALA A 458 21.54 -19.96 -16.33
C ALA A 458 21.67 -18.45 -16.05
N ARG A 459 20.71 -17.89 -15.32
CA ARG A 459 20.69 -16.48 -14.89
C ARG A 459 20.16 -16.34 -13.46
N TYR A 460 20.55 -15.26 -12.81
CA TYR A 460 20.15 -14.88 -11.45
C TYR A 460 18.98 -13.90 -11.50
N VAL A 461 18.02 -14.03 -10.60
CA VAL A 461 16.83 -13.19 -10.57
C VAL A 461 16.52 -12.80 -9.14
N THR A 462 16.16 -11.53 -8.91
CA THR A 462 15.64 -11.02 -7.64
C THR A 462 14.19 -10.54 -7.80
N GLY A 463 13.44 -10.54 -6.71
CA GLY A 463 12.05 -10.10 -6.69
C GLY A 463 11.27 -10.75 -5.55
N TYR A 464 9.99 -11.04 -5.77
CA TYR A 464 9.12 -11.59 -4.75
C TYR A 464 8.58 -12.96 -5.13
N VAL A 465 8.52 -13.88 -4.18
CA VAL A 465 8.04 -15.25 -4.40
C VAL A 465 6.82 -15.53 -3.54
N GLY A 466 5.70 -15.88 -4.18
CA GLY A 466 4.44 -16.18 -3.53
C GLY A 466 3.63 -14.92 -3.19
N GLY A 467 3.23 -14.82 -1.93
CA GLY A 467 2.26 -13.87 -1.40
C GLY A 467 1.17 -14.56 -0.59
N GLU A 468 0.49 -13.81 0.27
CA GLU A 468 -0.63 -14.31 1.06
C GLU A 468 -1.94 -14.22 0.24
N TRP A 469 -2.59 -15.37 0.02
CA TRP A 469 -3.84 -15.42 -0.73
C TRP A 469 -5.01 -14.91 0.11
N ASN A 470 -5.64 -13.81 -0.34
CA ASN A 470 -6.74 -13.16 0.38
C ASN A 470 -8.16 -13.56 -0.13
N GLY A 471 -8.24 -14.52 -1.06
CA GLY A 471 -9.49 -14.96 -1.69
C GLY A 471 -9.75 -14.35 -3.07
N VAL A 472 -9.19 -13.18 -3.37
CA VAL A 472 -9.31 -12.48 -4.65
C VAL A 472 -7.95 -12.34 -5.36
N GLY A 473 -6.87 -12.26 -4.60
CA GLY A 473 -5.52 -12.08 -5.11
C GLY A 473 -4.45 -12.39 -4.07
N TYR A 474 -3.22 -12.03 -4.41
CA TYR A 474 -2.06 -12.14 -3.53
C TYR A 474 -1.74 -10.78 -2.90
N THR A 475 -1.59 -10.77 -1.58
CA THR A 475 -0.96 -9.69 -0.83
C THR A 475 0.53 -10.00 -0.73
N VAL A 476 1.38 -9.20 -1.36
CA VAL A 476 2.84 -9.41 -1.37
C VAL A 476 3.48 -8.37 -0.45
N SER A 477 4.09 -8.86 0.62
CA SER A 477 4.86 -8.09 1.61
C SER A 477 6.37 -8.27 1.45
N THR A 478 7.14 -7.45 2.17
CA THR A 478 8.62 -7.45 2.18
C THR A 478 9.22 -8.81 2.51
N GLN A 479 8.58 -9.60 3.39
CA GLN A 479 9.02 -10.97 3.74
C GLN A 479 9.06 -11.95 2.55
N HIS A 480 8.41 -11.61 1.44
CA HIS A 480 8.42 -12.43 0.23
C HIS A 480 9.56 -12.07 -0.73
N TYR A 481 10.33 -11.02 -0.43
CA TYR A 481 11.51 -10.64 -1.21
C TYR A 481 12.58 -11.74 -1.09
N THR A 482 13.09 -12.19 -2.23
CA THR A 482 14.10 -13.23 -2.31
C THR A 482 14.71 -13.28 -3.71
N SER A 483 15.73 -14.12 -3.88
CA SER A 483 16.34 -14.42 -5.16
C SER A 483 16.09 -15.85 -5.59
N TRP A 484 16.32 -16.15 -6.87
CA TRP A 484 16.34 -17.51 -7.40
C TRP A 484 17.20 -17.60 -8.65
N GLY A 485 17.62 -18.81 -8.98
CA GLY A 485 18.27 -19.09 -10.26
C GLY A 485 17.27 -19.57 -11.29
N GLU A 486 17.47 -19.23 -12.56
CA GLU A 486 16.69 -19.76 -13.67
C GLU A 486 17.59 -20.49 -14.67
N VAL A 487 17.12 -21.64 -15.17
CA VAL A 487 17.83 -22.42 -16.20
C VAL A 487 16.99 -22.53 -17.46
N LYS A 488 17.60 -22.28 -18.63
CA LYS A 488 16.91 -22.34 -19.93
C LYS A 488 16.85 -23.76 -20.48
N LEU A 489 15.69 -24.39 -20.37
CA LEU A 489 15.48 -25.80 -20.76
C LEU A 489 14.56 -25.95 -21.98
N SER A 490 14.76 -27.03 -22.73
CA SER A 490 13.88 -27.44 -23.82
C SER A 490 13.79 -28.97 -23.89
N PHE A 491 12.82 -29.52 -24.62
CA PHE A 491 12.74 -30.96 -24.87
C PHE A 491 12.35 -31.26 -26.31
N ASN A 492 12.69 -32.47 -26.78
CA ASN A 492 12.41 -32.88 -28.16
C ASN A 492 11.07 -33.63 -28.25
N ALA A 493 10.02 -32.98 -28.78
CA ALA A 493 8.68 -33.58 -28.93
C ALA A 493 8.50 -34.38 -30.23
N GLY A 494 9.57 -34.71 -30.95
CA GLY A 494 9.52 -35.42 -32.25
C GLY A 494 9.09 -34.54 -33.44
N SER A 495 8.37 -33.44 -33.22
CA SER A 495 8.03 -32.39 -34.20
C SER A 495 9.01 -31.21 -34.24
N GLY A 496 9.95 -31.16 -33.30
CA GLY A 496 10.91 -30.07 -33.10
C GLY A 496 11.25 -29.91 -31.61
N PRO A 497 12.21 -29.04 -31.25
CA PRO A 497 12.43 -28.64 -29.87
C PRO A 497 11.23 -27.79 -29.39
N VAL A 498 10.71 -28.11 -28.22
CA VAL A 498 9.69 -27.32 -27.49
C VAL A 498 10.42 -26.60 -26.36
N ASP A 499 10.27 -25.28 -26.29
CA ASP A 499 10.91 -24.43 -25.29
C ASP A 499 10.11 -24.50 -23.98
N LEU A 500 10.78 -24.79 -22.86
CA LEU A 500 10.19 -24.77 -21.52
C LEU A 500 10.26 -23.39 -20.88
N GLY A 501 10.85 -22.40 -21.56
CA GLY A 501 11.14 -21.12 -20.97
C GLY A 501 12.31 -21.19 -19.99
N TRP A 502 12.41 -20.16 -19.17
CA TRP A 502 13.32 -20.11 -18.03
C TRP A 502 12.67 -20.83 -16.85
N VAL A 503 13.30 -21.90 -16.37
CA VAL A 503 12.78 -22.74 -15.29
C VAL A 503 13.44 -22.32 -13.97
N PRO A 504 12.67 -21.85 -12.97
CA PRO A 504 13.21 -21.38 -11.70
C PRO A 504 13.60 -22.52 -10.77
N PHE A 505 14.69 -22.34 -10.04
CA PHE A 505 15.22 -23.21 -8.99
C PHE A 505 15.53 -22.37 -7.75
N ASP A 506 15.12 -22.88 -6.60
CA ASP A 506 15.39 -22.27 -5.30
C ASP A 506 16.44 -23.11 -4.58
N SER A 507 17.64 -22.55 -4.46
CA SER A 507 18.80 -23.24 -3.88
C SER A 507 19.13 -22.77 -2.48
N CYS A 508 18.26 -21.94 -1.89
CA CYS A 508 18.40 -21.38 -0.57
C CYS A 508 18.19 -22.48 0.49
N PRO A 509 19.15 -22.72 1.41
CA PRO A 509 18.95 -23.63 2.53
C PRO A 509 17.76 -23.19 3.39
N PRO A 510 17.05 -24.14 4.04
CA PRO A 510 16.01 -23.78 4.99
C PRO A 510 16.61 -23.03 6.19
N ALA A 511 15.87 -22.07 6.73
CA ALA A 511 16.24 -21.40 7.98
C ALA A 511 16.29 -22.40 9.14
N GLU A 512 17.14 -22.11 10.13
CA GLU A 512 17.25 -22.92 11.34
C GLU A 512 15.94 -22.92 12.15
N ASN A 513 15.57 -24.08 12.68
CA ASN A 513 14.39 -24.19 13.53
C ASN A 513 14.70 -23.64 14.94
N LEU A 514 13.88 -22.71 15.41
CA LEU A 514 14.04 -22.06 16.71
C LEU A 514 12.95 -22.52 17.68
N THR A 515 13.28 -22.58 18.97
CA THR A 515 12.32 -22.95 20.01
C THR A 515 12.63 -22.28 21.34
N ILE A 516 11.66 -22.32 22.25
CA ILE A 516 11.83 -21.87 23.63
C ILE A 516 11.70 -23.09 24.53
N LEU A 517 12.79 -23.44 25.21
CA LEU A 517 12.85 -24.54 26.17
C LEU A 517 12.45 -24.06 27.57
N ASN A 518 12.02 -25.00 28.42
CA ASN A 518 11.73 -24.75 29.85
C ASN A 518 10.78 -23.58 30.11
N GLN A 519 9.76 -23.42 29.26
CA GLN A 519 8.79 -22.34 29.37
C GLN A 519 8.02 -22.43 30.70
N THR A 520 7.98 -21.34 31.45
CA THR A 520 7.16 -21.23 32.66
C THR A 520 6.43 -19.90 32.69
N ILE A 521 5.16 -19.96 33.10
CA ILE A 521 4.34 -18.78 33.37
C ILE A 521 3.77 -18.88 34.79
N THR A 522 3.79 -17.76 35.51
CA THR A 522 3.38 -17.69 36.92
C THR A 522 1.88 -17.78 37.13
N GLN A 523 1.08 -17.24 36.21
CA GLN A 523 -0.38 -17.26 36.25
C GLN A 523 -1.00 -17.30 34.85
N LEU A 524 -2.14 -17.97 34.74
CA LEU A 524 -2.90 -18.14 33.49
C LEU A 524 -4.20 -17.32 33.47
N THR A 525 -4.53 -16.65 34.57
CA THR A 525 -5.63 -15.70 34.66
C THR A 525 -5.06 -14.39 35.16
N LEU A 526 -5.39 -13.28 34.52
CA LEU A 526 -4.92 -11.95 34.87
C LEU A 526 -6.09 -10.98 34.97
N ASP A 527 -6.13 -10.21 36.05
CA ASP A 527 -7.05 -9.09 36.18
C ASP A 527 -6.47 -7.79 35.62
N ARG A 528 -7.32 -6.97 35.03
CA ARG A 528 -6.95 -5.67 34.46
C ARG A 528 -6.93 -4.55 35.50
N ASP A 529 -6.41 -4.82 36.70
CA ASP A 529 -6.43 -3.88 37.83
C ASP A 529 -5.12 -3.10 38.03
N LEU A 530 -4.13 -3.29 37.13
CA LEU A 530 -2.75 -2.76 37.22
C LEU A 530 -1.95 -3.23 38.45
N VAL A 531 -2.44 -4.23 39.18
CA VAL A 531 -1.78 -4.81 40.35
C VAL A 531 -1.22 -6.19 40.00
N ASP A 532 -1.98 -6.99 39.27
CA ASP A 532 -1.56 -8.32 38.85
C ASP A 532 -0.32 -8.25 37.93
N ARG A 533 0.67 -9.08 38.25
CA ARG A 533 1.94 -9.20 37.52
C ARG A 533 2.13 -10.62 37.08
N PHE A 534 2.33 -10.84 35.79
CA PHE A 534 2.82 -12.13 35.32
C PHE A 534 4.30 -12.05 35.00
N GLU A 535 4.97 -13.14 35.32
CA GLU A 535 6.31 -13.45 34.85
C GLU A 535 6.22 -14.64 33.90
N PHE A 536 6.85 -14.49 32.74
CA PHE A 536 7.08 -15.55 31.77
C PHE A 536 8.58 -15.71 31.57
N SER A 537 9.08 -16.94 31.71
CA SER A 537 10.50 -17.24 31.50
C SER A 537 10.68 -18.49 30.64
N GLY A 538 11.81 -18.53 29.95
CA GLY A 538 12.20 -19.64 29.09
C GLY A 538 13.65 -19.51 28.68
N GLN A 539 14.11 -20.47 27.89
CA GLN A 539 15.45 -20.49 27.30
C GLN A 539 15.33 -20.53 25.78
N PHE A 540 15.82 -19.50 25.11
CA PHE A 540 15.82 -19.42 23.64
C PHE A 540 16.96 -20.27 23.08
N ALA A 541 16.64 -21.19 22.17
CA ALA A 541 17.57 -22.19 21.68
C ALA A 541 17.21 -22.68 20.27
N PHE A 542 18.21 -23.21 19.56
CA PHE A 542 18.00 -23.96 18.33
C PHE A 542 17.29 -25.29 18.62
N ALA A 543 16.22 -25.58 17.88
CA ALA A 543 15.36 -26.75 18.10
C ALA A 543 16.09 -28.07 17.88
N ASP A 544 17.01 -28.13 16.91
CA ASP A 544 17.63 -29.38 16.48
C ASP A 544 18.73 -29.88 17.43
N ASN A 545 19.48 -28.97 18.05
CA ASN A 545 20.61 -29.32 18.93
C ASN A 545 20.45 -28.80 20.38
N SER A 546 19.39 -28.03 20.67
CA SER A 546 19.14 -27.39 21.97
C SER A 546 20.28 -26.48 22.45
N THR A 547 21.07 -25.92 21.54
CA THR A 547 22.11 -24.95 21.89
C THR A 547 21.46 -23.60 22.22
N PRO A 548 21.84 -22.98 23.36
CA PRO A 548 21.24 -21.72 23.78
C PRO A 548 21.73 -20.56 22.93
N ILE A 549 20.85 -19.59 22.69
CA ILE A 549 21.12 -18.36 21.95
C ILE A 549 21.27 -17.22 22.96
N ASN A 550 22.50 -16.73 23.14
CA ASN A 550 22.85 -15.70 24.12
C ASN A 550 22.94 -14.30 23.52
N ASP A 551 22.76 -13.28 24.38
CA ASP A 551 22.90 -11.87 24.05
C ASP A 551 21.99 -11.44 22.88
N TYR A 552 20.76 -12.00 22.83
CA TYR A 552 19.80 -11.80 21.74
C TYR A 552 18.54 -11.07 22.21
N ASP A 553 18.10 -10.07 21.46
CA ASP A 553 16.91 -9.29 21.80
C ASP A 553 15.61 -9.98 21.35
N LEU A 554 14.71 -10.18 22.30
CA LEU A 554 13.40 -10.80 22.13
C LEU A 554 12.31 -9.80 22.47
N THR A 555 11.29 -9.72 21.63
CA THR A 555 10.11 -8.88 21.85
C THR A 555 8.89 -9.75 22.11
N ALA A 556 8.19 -9.54 23.22
CA ALA A 556 6.99 -10.32 23.56
C ALA A 556 5.71 -9.51 23.35
N TYR A 557 4.71 -10.13 22.73
CA TYR A 557 3.38 -9.57 22.49
C TYR A 557 2.29 -10.50 23.07
N LEU A 558 1.21 -9.90 23.55
CA LEU A 558 0.01 -10.58 24.01
C LEU A 558 -1.07 -10.48 22.93
N VAL A 559 -1.28 -11.53 22.14
CA VAL A 559 -2.12 -11.47 20.94
C VAL A 559 -3.44 -12.23 21.10
N PRO A 560 -4.56 -11.74 20.54
CA PRO A 560 -5.83 -12.46 20.57
C PRO A 560 -5.71 -13.82 19.86
N ARG A 561 -6.27 -14.88 20.45
CA ARG A 561 -6.18 -16.25 19.91
C ARG A 561 -6.71 -16.40 18.47
N PHE A 562 -7.78 -15.67 18.13
CA PHE A 562 -8.47 -15.82 16.84
C PHE A 562 -7.78 -15.11 15.68
N ASN A 563 -6.70 -14.35 15.93
CA ASN A 563 -5.91 -13.74 14.88
C ASN A 563 -4.52 -13.29 15.40
N PRO A 564 -3.64 -14.22 15.78
CA PRO A 564 -2.43 -13.89 16.55
C PRO A 564 -1.39 -13.07 15.78
N GLN A 565 -1.51 -12.95 14.45
CA GLN A 565 -0.49 -12.34 13.59
C GLN A 565 -0.97 -11.10 12.82
N ALA A 566 -2.27 -10.76 12.83
CA ALA A 566 -2.78 -9.75 11.91
C ALA A 566 -2.44 -8.30 12.24
N GLN A 567 -1.96 -8.01 13.47
CA GLN A 567 -1.39 -6.70 13.79
C GLN A 567 -0.68 -6.77 15.15
N LEU A 568 0.65 -6.76 15.13
CA LEU A 568 1.43 -6.49 16.35
C LEU A 568 1.40 -4.98 16.56
N SER A 569 0.68 -4.53 17.58
CA SER A 569 0.59 -3.11 17.96
C SER A 569 1.25 -2.87 19.31
N GLU A 570 1.62 -1.62 19.58
CA GLU A 570 2.20 -1.19 20.86
C GLU A 570 1.27 -1.51 22.05
N ASP A 571 -0.04 -1.50 21.84
CA ASP A 571 -1.04 -1.90 22.86
C ASP A 571 -0.92 -3.36 23.31
N LEU A 572 -0.40 -4.24 22.46
CA LEU A 572 -0.22 -5.66 22.73
C LEU A 572 1.21 -5.99 23.19
N LEU A 573 2.11 -5.00 23.24
CA LEU A 573 3.50 -5.19 23.63
C LEU A 573 3.59 -5.47 25.15
N VAL A 574 4.23 -6.58 25.50
CA VAL A 574 4.60 -6.91 26.90
C VAL A 574 5.98 -6.32 27.23
N GLY A 575 6.89 -6.29 26.26
CA GLY A 575 8.19 -5.66 26.40
C GLY A 575 9.29 -6.36 25.62
N GLU A 576 10.50 -5.86 25.79
CA GLU A 576 11.72 -6.31 25.12
C GLU A 576 12.75 -6.76 26.16
N ILE A 577 13.47 -7.83 25.87
CA ILE A 577 14.54 -8.33 26.75
C ILE A 577 15.65 -9.01 25.95
N THR A 578 16.89 -8.84 26.42
CA THR A 578 18.04 -9.57 25.90
C THR A 578 18.24 -10.88 26.67
N THR A 579 18.51 -11.98 25.97
CA THR A 579 18.83 -13.27 26.59
C THR A 579 20.19 -13.24 27.31
N ASP A 580 20.32 -14.00 28.39
CA ASP A 580 21.59 -14.13 29.12
C ASP A 580 22.61 -15.05 28.41
N SER A 581 23.80 -15.24 29.02
CA SER A 581 24.85 -16.11 28.48
C SER A 581 24.48 -17.59 28.31
N GLU A 582 23.37 -18.01 28.91
CA GLU A 582 22.80 -19.36 28.80
C GLU A 582 21.50 -19.35 27.98
N GLY A 583 21.16 -18.25 27.32
CA GLY A 583 19.95 -18.08 26.50
C GLY A 583 18.67 -17.93 27.31
N ASN A 584 18.74 -17.76 28.64
CA ASN A 584 17.55 -17.58 29.46
C ASN A 584 17.04 -16.15 29.38
N PHE A 585 15.72 -16.00 29.43
CA PHE A 585 15.08 -14.70 29.51
C PHE A 585 13.90 -14.75 30.49
N THR A 586 13.48 -13.58 30.98
CA THR A 586 12.29 -13.45 31.86
C THR A 586 11.60 -12.13 31.59
N PHE A 587 10.43 -12.19 30.97
CA PHE A 587 9.54 -11.05 30.85
C PHE A 587 8.77 -10.88 32.16
N SER A 588 8.76 -9.68 32.71
CA SER A 588 7.95 -9.32 33.87
C SER A 588 7.24 -8.01 33.56
N ASP A 589 5.91 -8.03 33.50
CA ASP A 589 5.15 -6.83 33.19
C ASP A 589 3.88 -6.68 34.03
N THR A 590 3.41 -5.44 34.11
CA THR A 590 2.07 -5.05 34.54
C THR A 590 1.30 -4.64 33.29
N LEU A 591 0.25 -5.38 32.97
CA LEU A 591 -0.51 -5.20 31.73
C LEU A 591 -0.98 -3.76 31.53
N SER A 592 -0.95 -3.30 30.27
CA SER A 592 -1.48 -2.00 29.86
C SER A 592 -3.00 -1.93 30.03
N VAL A 593 -3.52 -0.72 30.25
CA VAL A 593 -4.95 -0.48 30.46
C VAL A 593 -5.78 -0.70 29.17
N SER A 594 -5.17 -0.90 27.99
CA SER A 594 -5.87 -0.88 26.69
C SER A 594 -6.36 -2.22 26.12
N ILE A 595 -6.04 -3.37 26.73
CA ILE A 595 -6.36 -4.70 26.15
C ILE A 595 -7.76 -5.20 26.57
N ASN A 596 -8.57 -5.73 25.65
CA ASN A 596 -9.92 -6.24 25.96
C ASN A 596 -9.91 -7.57 26.75
N PRO A 597 -10.88 -7.86 27.64
CA PRO A 597 -11.00 -9.18 28.24
C PRO A 597 -11.29 -10.29 27.22
N GLY A 598 -10.69 -11.46 27.43
CA GLY A 598 -10.75 -12.59 26.48
C GLY A 598 -9.54 -13.52 26.60
N VAL A 599 -9.41 -14.44 25.64
CA VAL A 599 -8.30 -15.40 25.61
C VAL A 599 -7.17 -14.91 24.71
N TYR A 600 -5.98 -14.82 25.30
CA TYR A 600 -4.76 -14.37 24.63
C TYR A 600 -3.69 -15.46 24.59
N LEU A 601 -2.82 -15.35 23.60
CA LEU A 601 -1.59 -16.14 23.46
C LEU A 601 -0.39 -15.20 23.65
N LEU A 602 0.69 -15.72 24.23
CA LEU A 602 1.96 -15.01 24.24
C LEU A 602 2.70 -15.34 22.95
N LEU A 603 3.13 -14.31 22.24
CA LEU A 603 3.90 -14.39 21.00
C LEU A 603 5.27 -13.76 21.26
N ILE A 604 6.35 -14.46 20.91
CA ILE A 604 7.70 -13.89 20.94
C ILE A 604 8.15 -13.66 19.52
N LYS A 605 8.36 -12.39 19.16
CA LYS A 605 9.01 -11.97 17.93
C LYS A 605 10.52 -11.90 18.16
N HIS A 606 11.27 -12.41 17.20
CA HIS A 606 12.72 -12.29 17.16
C HIS A 606 13.11 -11.82 15.76
N ALA A 607 14.00 -10.82 15.68
CA ALA A 607 14.48 -10.32 14.40
C ALA A 607 15.39 -11.35 13.69
N ALA A 608 15.80 -11.04 12.47
CA ALA A 608 16.83 -11.78 11.76
C ALA A 608 18.24 -11.40 12.27
N PHE A 609 19.10 -12.39 12.51
CA PHE A 609 20.51 -12.17 12.85
C PHE A 609 21.35 -13.45 12.66
N GLU A 610 22.41 -13.41 11.87
CA GLU A 610 23.24 -14.60 11.57
C GLU A 610 22.35 -15.81 11.19
N LEU A 611 22.38 -16.89 11.98
CA LEU A 611 21.59 -18.11 11.75
C LEU A 611 20.11 -18.02 12.19
N ILE A 612 19.71 -16.91 12.81
CA ILE A 612 18.37 -16.71 13.36
C ILE A 612 17.52 -15.99 12.29
N SER A 613 16.39 -16.59 11.93
CA SER A 613 15.43 -15.99 10.99
C SER A 613 14.55 -14.94 11.67
N ASP A 614 13.99 -13.99 10.91
CA ASP A 614 12.87 -13.17 11.40
C ASP A 614 11.60 -14.03 11.45
N SER A 615 11.10 -14.27 12.65
CA SER A 615 9.90 -15.09 12.85
C SER A 615 9.28 -14.85 14.21
N VAL A 616 8.18 -15.58 14.45
CA VAL A 616 7.45 -15.53 15.70
C VAL A 616 7.27 -16.93 16.27
N ILE A 617 7.47 -17.05 17.58
CA ILE A 617 7.25 -18.28 18.33
C ILE A 617 6.04 -18.07 19.24
N LEU A 618 4.99 -18.87 19.02
CA LEU A 618 3.81 -18.88 19.86
C LEU A 618 4.05 -19.73 21.11
N TYR A 619 3.62 -19.22 22.26
CA TYR A 619 3.56 -19.96 23.50
C TYR A 619 2.45 -21.02 23.46
N ASP A 620 2.75 -22.21 23.97
CA ASP A 620 1.83 -23.37 23.90
C ASP A 620 0.56 -23.20 24.76
N SER A 621 0.60 -22.34 25.78
CA SER A 621 -0.54 -22.10 26.68
C SER A 621 -1.16 -20.73 26.45
N TRP A 622 -2.39 -20.57 26.92
CA TRP A 622 -3.18 -19.34 26.82
C TRP A 622 -3.28 -18.62 28.16
N ILE A 623 -3.56 -17.33 28.09
CA ILE A 623 -3.82 -16.46 29.24
C ILE A 623 -5.25 -15.96 29.13
N ASN A 624 -6.02 -16.14 30.20
CA ASN A 624 -7.35 -15.59 30.34
C ASN A 624 -7.27 -14.17 30.93
N MET A 625 -7.55 -13.17 30.09
CA MET A 625 -7.68 -11.78 30.52
C MET A 625 -9.07 -11.55 31.09
N THR A 626 -9.11 -11.11 32.35
CA THR A 626 -10.36 -10.87 33.09
C THR A 626 -10.51 -9.41 33.50
N ASP A 627 -11.76 -9.01 33.74
CA ASP A 627 -12.10 -7.72 34.33
C ASP A 627 -13.44 -7.84 35.09
N ASP A 628 -13.73 -6.89 35.95
CA ASP A 628 -14.99 -6.79 36.68
C ASP A 628 -16.00 -5.91 35.94
N SER A 629 -17.27 -6.29 35.96
CA SER A 629 -18.34 -5.45 35.42
C SER A 629 -18.85 -4.46 36.47
N SER A 630 -19.17 -3.25 36.03
CA SER A 630 -19.75 -2.19 36.85
C SER A 630 -21.12 -1.79 36.31
N ILE A 631 -22.17 -1.98 37.11
CA ILE A 631 -23.54 -1.58 36.78
C ILE A 631 -23.81 -0.21 37.39
N SER A 632 -24.32 0.72 36.57
CA SER A 632 -24.82 2.02 37.01
C SER A 632 -26.27 2.22 36.58
N HIS A 633 -27.06 2.91 37.41
CA HIS A 633 -28.43 3.31 37.11
C HIS A 633 -28.48 4.83 36.92
N GLU A 634 -28.96 5.28 35.77
CA GLU A 634 -28.93 6.71 35.38
C GLU A 634 -30.33 7.33 35.35
N PHE A 635 -31.36 6.53 35.05
CA PHE A 635 -32.72 7.01 34.85
C PHE A 635 -33.76 6.01 35.38
N PRO A 636 -34.89 6.47 35.98
CA PRO A 636 -35.32 7.86 36.23
C PRO A 636 -34.49 8.61 37.29
N LEU A 637 -34.65 9.94 37.36
CA LEU A 637 -33.97 10.77 38.37
C LEU A 637 -34.20 10.21 39.80
N ALA A 638 -33.22 10.39 40.69
CA ALA A 638 -33.02 9.64 41.95
C ALA A 638 -32.26 8.32 41.75
N ILE A 639 -30.97 8.44 41.42
CA ILE A 639 -30.05 7.31 41.22
C ILE A 639 -30.07 6.34 42.41
N GLY A 640 -30.26 5.05 42.14
CA GLY A 640 -30.34 3.99 43.14
C GLY A 640 -31.70 3.89 43.86
N ALA A 641 -32.62 4.83 43.62
CA ALA A 641 -33.99 4.78 44.13
C ALA A 641 -35.02 5.28 43.11
N PRO A 642 -35.18 4.61 41.95
CA PRO A 642 -36.07 5.08 40.89
C PRO A 642 -37.52 5.14 41.36
N VAL A 643 -38.20 6.23 41.01
CA VAL A 643 -39.64 6.37 41.27
C VAL A 643 -40.42 5.60 40.21
N VAL A 644 -41.21 4.63 40.65
CA VAL A 644 -42.03 3.77 39.78
C VAL A 644 -43.50 4.01 40.11
N GLY A 645 -44.33 4.19 39.09
CA GLY A 645 -45.76 4.41 39.31
C GLY A 645 -46.56 3.12 39.43
N ALA A 646 -47.41 3.00 40.45
CA ALA A 646 -48.40 1.92 40.55
C ALA A 646 -49.51 2.15 39.50
N GLY A 647 -49.66 1.24 38.55
CA GLY A 647 -50.62 1.33 37.43
C GLY A 647 -50.11 2.03 36.18
N SER A 648 -48.79 2.28 36.07
CA SER A 648 -48.14 2.89 34.90
C SER A 648 -46.95 2.05 34.41
N THR A 649 -46.50 2.30 33.18
CA THR A 649 -45.23 1.74 32.69
C THR A 649 -44.10 2.71 32.98
N THR A 650 -43.07 2.26 33.71
CA THR A 650 -41.86 3.04 34.00
C THR A 650 -40.64 2.34 33.40
N THR A 651 -39.89 3.03 32.55
CA THR A 651 -38.60 2.55 32.05
C THR A 651 -37.47 2.95 32.98
N ILE A 652 -36.65 1.98 33.40
CA ILE A 652 -35.37 2.21 34.07
C ILE A 652 -34.21 1.98 33.08
N GLN A 653 -33.16 2.79 33.19
CA GLN A 653 -32.02 2.77 32.27
C GLN A 653 -30.71 3.03 33.00
N GLY A 654 -29.61 2.59 32.41
CA GLY A 654 -28.27 2.84 32.91
C GLY A 654 -27.20 2.25 32.00
N GLN A 655 -25.98 2.14 32.53
CA GLN A 655 -24.81 1.64 31.81
C GLN A 655 -24.23 0.40 32.50
N ILE A 656 -23.67 -0.51 31.71
CA ILE A 656 -22.68 -1.49 32.12
C ILE A 656 -21.35 -1.06 31.52
N ALA A 657 -20.33 -0.95 32.37
CA ALA A 657 -18.96 -0.65 31.95
C ALA A 657 -18.01 -1.69 32.55
N TYR A 658 -16.81 -1.76 31.99
CA TYR A 658 -15.69 -2.42 32.64
C TYR A 658 -15.24 -1.58 33.84
N GLU A 659 -14.79 -2.22 34.92
CA GLU A 659 -14.23 -1.51 36.06
C GLU A 659 -13.02 -0.66 35.62
N ASN A 660 -12.18 -1.21 34.75
CA ASN A 660 -10.96 -0.58 34.25
C ASN A 660 -11.02 -0.36 32.72
N ALA A 661 -11.91 0.52 32.26
CA ALA A 661 -12.04 0.89 30.84
C ALA A 661 -10.97 1.93 30.39
N PRO A 662 -10.38 1.79 29.18
CA PRO A 662 -9.59 2.84 28.54
C PRO A 662 -10.41 4.11 28.27
N GLU A 663 -9.74 5.24 28.03
CA GLU A 663 -10.37 6.46 27.52
C GLU A 663 -11.01 6.16 26.15
N ASP A 664 -12.28 6.54 25.94
CA ASP A 664 -13.08 6.31 24.72
C ASP A 664 -13.48 4.85 24.39
N TYR A 665 -13.32 3.90 25.32
CA TYR A 665 -13.71 2.51 25.08
C TYR A 665 -15.23 2.27 25.15
N GLN A 666 -15.76 1.48 24.21
CA GLN A 666 -17.17 1.06 24.16
C GLN A 666 -17.33 -0.42 24.48
N TYR A 667 -18.41 -0.76 25.19
CA TYR A 667 -18.74 -2.13 25.56
C TYR A 667 -19.24 -2.95 24.35
N ASP A 668 -18.33 -3.45 23.51
CA ASP A 668 -18.70 -4.13 22.25
C ASP A 668 -19.13 -5.60 22.43
N ARG A 669 -20.27 -5.82 23.11
CA ARG A 669 -20.90 -7.15 23.22
C ARG A 669 -22.38 -7.07 22.85
N GLY A 670 -22.71 -7.60 21.66
CA GLY A 670 -24.02 -7.47 21.03
C GLY A 670 -25.18 -8.28 21.64
N ASP A 671 -24.92 -9.30 22.47
CA ASP A 671 -25.94 -10.26 22.94
C ASP A 671 -25.95 -10.48 24.47
N SER A 672 -25.68 -9.45 25.27
CA SER A 672 -25.69 -9.53 26.73
C SER A 672 -27.01 -9.09 27.36
N ASN A 673 -27.43 -9.74 28.45
CA ASN A 673 -28.65 -9.39 29.20
C ASN A 673 -28.33 -8.89 30.61
N ILE A 674 -29.03 -7.85 31.05
CA ILE A 674 -29.13 -7.44 32.45
C ILE A 674 -30.48 -7.87 33.01
N TYR A 675 -30.52 -8.20 34.29
CA TYR A 675 -31.73 -8.68 34.97
C TYR A 675 -32.10 -7.79 36.15
N LEU A 676 -33.40 -7.58 36.36
CA LEU A 676 -33.98 -6.87 37.50
C LEU A 676 -34.89 -7.82 38.28
N SER A 677 -34.49 -8.14 39.50
CA SER A 677 -35.23 -8.98 40.44
C SER A 677 -35.91 -8.12 41.52
N PHE A 678 -37.22 -8.23 41.69
CA PHE A 678 -37.95 -7.55 42.77
C PHE A 678 -39.22 -8.32 43.17
N THR A 679 -39.80 -8.01 44.35
CA THR A 679 -41.06 -8.64 44.80
C THR A 679 -42.19 -7.62 44.80
N SER A 680 -43.19 -7.81 43.92
CA SER A 680 -44.43 -7.03 43.93
C SER A 680 -45.45 -7.65 44.87
N SER A 681 -46.27 -6.78 45.47
CA SER A 681 -47.38 -7.13 46.34
C SER A 681 -48.56 -7.80 45.62
N PHE A 682 -48.66 -7.60 44.30
CA PHE A 682 -49.71 -8.18 43.45
C PHE A 682 -49.34 -9.56 42.89
N ASN A 683 -48.18 -9.68 42.24
CA ASN A 683 -47.79 -10.88 41.47
C ASN A 683 -46.61 -11.67 42.09
N GLY A 684 -46.04 -11.24 43.21
CA GLY A 684 -44.95 -11.95 43.90
C GLY A 684 -43.57 -11.63 43.33
N SER A 685 -42.69 -12.63 43.22
CA SER A 685 -41.32 -12.42 42.72
C SER A 685 -41.31 -12.23 41.20
N ASN A 686 -40.70 -11.15 40.73
CA ASN A 686 -40.49 -10.83 39.33
C ASN A 686 -39.00 -10.85 39.02
N ASN A 687 -38.65 -11.35 37.83
CA ASN A 687 -37.33 -11.23 37.25
C ASN A 687 -37.51 -10.77 35.80
N LEU A 688 -37.18 -9.51 35.53
CA LEU A 688 -37.29 -8.89 34.21
C LEU A 688 -35.91 -8.83 33.58
N SER A 689 -35.80 -9.07 32.28
CA SER A 689 -34.55 -8.93 31.53
C SER A 689 -34.59 -7.71 30.61
N GLY A 690 -33.42 -7.12 30.36
CA GLY A 690 -33.20 -6.09 29.36
C GLY A 690 -31.92 -6.39 28.59
N LEU A 691 -31.92 -6.10 27.29
CA LEU A 691 -30.71 -6.22 26.47
C LEU A 691 -29.73 -5.09 26.81
N VAL A 692 -28.45 -5.44 26.78
CA VAL A 692 -27.31 -4.52 26.89
C VAL A 692 -26.81 -4.25 25.48
N SER A 693 -26.71 -2.97 25.13
CA SER A 693 -26.23 -2.55 23.82
C SER A 693 -24.71 -2.66 23.69
N PRO A 694 -24.14 -2.61 22.46
CA PRO A 694 -22.70 -2.47 22.23
C PRO A 694 -22.06 -1.18 22.80
N SER A 695 -22.86 -0.27 23.37
CA SER A 695 -22.35 0.90 24.09
C SER A 695 -22.31 0.70 25.61
N GLY A 696 -22.83 -0.42 26.12
CA GLY A 696 -23.03 -0.68 27.55
C GLY A 696 -24.38 -0.22 28.07
N SER A 697 -25.11 0.58 27.29
CA SER A 697 -26.44 1.08 27.66
C SER A 697 -27.45 -0.06 27.77
N TRP A 698 -28.26 -0.06 28.83
CA TRP A 698 -29.34 -1.02 29.04
C TRP A 698 -30.66 -0.34 29.42
N SER A 699 -31.77 -1.03 29.19
CA SER A 699 -33.12 -0.51 29.46
C SER A 699 -34.09 -1.62 29.85
N ILE A 700 -34.82 -1.46 30.95
CA ILE A 700 -35.84 -2.41 31.44
C ILE A 700 -37.16 -1.66 31.66
N ASN A 701 -38.25 -2.18 31.12
CA ASN A 701 -39.60 -1.65 31.36
C ASN A 701 -40.25 -2.37 32.55
N ILE A 702 -40.67 -1.59 33.55
CA ILE A 702 -41.38 -2.08 34.72
C ILE A 702 -42.86 -1.68 34.58
N GLU A 703 -43.74 -2.68 34.57
CA GLU A 703 -45.19 -2.50 34.59
C GLU A 703 -45.73 -2.99 35.94
N LEU A 704 -46.33 -2.09 36.72
CA LEU A 704 -46.93 -2.40 38.01
C LEU A 704 -48.44 -2.28 37.94
N ASP A 705 -49.14 -3.17 38.63
CA ASP A 705 -50.60 -3.12 38.76
C ASP A 705 -51.06 -1.89 39.58
N GLU A 706 -52.25 -1.37 39.29
CA GLU A 706 -52.84 -0.22 40.00
C GLU A 706 -53.06 -0.49 41.50
N THR A 707 -53.11 -1.76 41.92
CA THR A 707 -53.31 -2.18 43.32
C THR A 707 -52.02 -2.39 44.11
N GLU A 708 -50.86 -2.08 43.53
CA GLU A 708 -49.56 -2.24 44.17
C GLU A 708 -49.41 -1.34 45.41
N ASN A 709 -48.82 -1.88 46.49
CA ASN A 709 -48.60 -1.12 47.71
C ASN A 709 -47.59 0.01 47.50
N LEU A 710 -47.98 1.24 47.86
CA LEU A 710 -47.08 2.40 47.82
C LEU A 710 -45.98 2.30 48.89
N GLY A 711 -44.74 2.62 48.51
CA GLY A 711 -43.58 2.56 49.40
C GLY A 711 -42.32 2.04 48.72
N LEU A 712 -41.29 1.78 49.52
CA LEU A 712 -39.99 1.29 49.05
C LEU A 712 -40.00 -0.24 48.92
N VAL A 713 -39.61 -0.75 47.76
CA VAL A 713 -39.40 -2.17 47.48
C VAL A 713 -37.94 -2.42 47.13
N ASN A 714 -37.33 -3.40 47.77
CA ASN A 714 -35.97 -3.82 47.44
C ASN A 714 -35.96 -4.50 46.06
N ALA A 715 -35.03 -4.07 45.22
CA ALA A 715 -34.76 -4.71 43.94
C ALA A 715 -33.26 -4.87 43.73
N GLU A 716 -32.88 -5.85 42.91
CA GLU A 716 -31.50 -6.14 42.57
C GLU A 716 -31.35 -6.16 41.04
N LEU A 717 -30.47 -5.31 40.54
CA LEU A 717 -29.96 -5.36 39.19
C LEU A 717 -28.74 -6.28 39.17
N TRP A 718 -28.67 -7.23 38.25
CA TRP A 718 -27.53 -8.15 38.19
C TRP A 718 -27.20 -8.54 36.75
N PHE A 719 -25.91 -8.76 36.51
CA PHE A 719 -25.33 -9.16 35.24
C PHE A 719 -24.62 -10.50 35.41
N GLU A 720 -24.85 -11.44 34.48
CA GLU A 720 -24.37 -12.82 34.56
C GLU A 720 -22.87 -12.99 34.35
N GLY A 721 -22.19 -11.94 33.86
CA GLY A 721 -20.82 -12.06 33.38
C GLY A 721 -20.77 -12.63 31.96
N TRP A 722 -19.57 -12.75 31.42
CA TRP A 722 -19.33 -13.28 30.08
C TRP A 722 -18.08 -14.16 30.05
N ALA A 723 -18.21 -15.34 29.43
CA ALA A 723 -17.13 -16.28 29.12
C ALA A 723 -17.29 -16.77 27.67
N GLU A 724 -16.19 -17.09 26.97
CA GLU A 724 -16.26 -17.72 25.65
C GLU A 724 -16.76 -19.18 25.78
N GLU A 725 -17.84 -19.54 25.08
CA GLU A 725 -18.48 -20.86 25.23
C GLU A 725 -17.99 -21.96 24.27
N PHE A 726 -16.95 -21.76 23.47
CA PHE A 726 -16.79 -22.53 22.22
C PHE A 726 -15.55 -23.42 22.04
N ASP A 727 -14.64 -23.56 23.01
CA ASP A 727 -13.53 -24.53 22.88
C ASP A 727 -13.54 -25.61 23.97
N PRO A 728 -13.91 -26.88 23.67
CA PRO A 728 -13.88 -27.97 24.64
C PRO A 728 -12.46 -28.33 25.14
N ALA A 729 -11.39 -27.76 24.57
CA ALA A 729 -10.02 -27.87 25.05
C ALA A 729 -9.64 -26.81 26.11
N ILE A 730 -10.48 -25.80 26.31
CA ILE A 730 -10.25 -24.67 27.23
C ILE A 730 -11.43 -24.61 28.20
N ASP A 731 -11.23 -25.16 29.41
CA ASP A 731 -12.17 -24.98 30.52
C ASP A 731 -11.71 -23.76 31.32
N THR A 732 -12.18 -22.56 30.95
CA THR A 732 -12.01 -21.40 31.81
C THR A 732 -12.97 -21.53 32.98
N SER A 733 -12.46 -21.77 34.19
CA SER A 733 -13.29 -21.80 35.40
C SER A 733 -13.89 -20.43 35.76
N GLU A 734 -13.42 -19.36 35.12
CA GLU A 734 -13.75 -17.96 35.41
C GLU A 734 -14.19 -17.19 34.15
N HIS A 735 -15.14 -16.28 34.32
CA HIS A 735 -15.63 -15.39 33.27
C HIS A 735 -14.57 -14.35 32.90
N HIS A 736 -14.41 -14.05 31.61
CA HIS A 736 -13.59 -12.93 31.12
C HIS A 736 -14.11 -11.59 31.65
N LEU A 737 -15.44 -11.41 31.68
CA LEU A 737 -16.07 -10.29 32.38
C LEU A 737 -16.86 -10.84 33.55
N ARG A 738 -16.43 -10.57 34.77
CA ARG A 738 -17.03 -11.16 35.97
C ARG A 738 -18.43 -10.60 36.26
N PRO A 739 -19.33 -11.42 36.79
CA PRO A 739 -20.69 -11.00 37.15
C PRO A 739 -20.69 -9.93 38.24
N SER A 740 -21.65 -9.01 38.18
CA SER A 740 -21.84 -7.96 39.18
C SER A 740 -23.31 -7.78 39.55
N SER A 741 -23.58 -7.19 40.71
CA SER A 741 -24.93 -6.80 41.10
C SER A 741 -24.98 -5.44 41.80
N LEU A 742 -26.07 -4.71 41.57
CA LEU A 742 -26.38 -3.41 42.14
C LEU A 742 -27.74 -3.47 42.85
N SER A 743 -27.72 -3.25 44.17
CA SER A 743 -28.95 -3.12 44.95
C SER A 743 -29.59 -1.75 44.76
N ILE A 744 -30.87 -1.71 44.40
CA ILE A 744 -31.67 -0.48 44.24
C ILE A 744 -32.96 -0.54 45.05
N LEU A 745 -33.58 0.61 45.29
CA LEU A 745 -34.85 0.74 46.02
C LEU A 745 -35.94 1.33 45.12
N LEU A 746 -36.88 0.51 44.63
CA LEU A 746 -38.01 1.02 43.85
C LEU A 746 -38.94 1.82 44.76
N ASP A 747 -39.11 3.12 44.51
CA ASP A 747 -40.04 4.01 45.23
C ASP A 747 -41.39 4.02 44.51
N ILE A 748 -42.29 3.14 44.94
CA ILE A 748 -43.61 2.96 44.33
C ILE A 748 -44.55 4.08 44.78
N ARG A 749 -45.02 4.88 43.83
CA ARG A 749 -45.89 6.05 44.07
C ARG A 749 -47.15 6.03 43.20
N GLU A 750 -48.06 6.96 43.49
CA GLU A 750 -49.20 7.24 42.62
C GLU A 750 -48.70 7.63 41.22
N ALA A 751 -49.36 7.13 40.17
CA ALA A 751 -48.96 7.36 38.78
C ALA A 751 -50.02 8.13 37.98
N PRO A 752 -49.60 8.83 36.91
CA PRO A 752 -50.53 9.34 35.92
C PRO A 752 -51.02 8.19 35.02
N ASN A 753 -52.09 8.46 34.26
CA ASN A 753 -52.59 7.58 33.19
C ASN A 753 -52.54 8.36 31.87
N LEU A 754 -51.59 7.99 31.02
CA LEU A 754 -51.37 8.55 29.70
C LEU A 754 -51.97 7.61 28.64
N THR A 755 -52.97 8.11 27.93
CA THR A 755 -53.52 7.42 26.75
C THR A 755 -53.39 8.32 25.53
N ALA A 756 -52.71 7.85 24.49
CA ALA A 756 -52.47 8.65 23.30
C ALA A 756 -52.33 7.79 22.04
N THR A 757 -52.56 8.42 20.88
CA THR A 757 -52.24 7.89 19.56
C THR A 757 -51.27 8.83 18.85
N ILE A 758 -50.37 8.25 18.05
CA ILE A 758 -49.37 8.99 17.27
C ILE A 758 -49.61 8.66 15.81
N GLU A 759 -49.77 9.70 14.99
CA GLU A 759 -50.14 9.54 13.59
C GLU A 759 -49.18 10.30 12.68
N GLY A 760 -48.71 9.63 11.64
CA GLY A 760 -47.98 10.23 10.54
C GLY A 760 -48.87 10.82 9.43
N PRO A 761 -48.25 11.49 8.44
CA PRO A 761 -48.96 12.26 7.41
C PRO A 761 -49.63 11.39 6.34
N LEU A 762 -49.19 10.15 6.17
CA LEU A 762 -49.66 9.27 5.10
C LEU A 762 -51.01 8.61 5.41
N ALA A 763 -51.51 7.80 4.47
CA ALA A 763 -52.71 6.97 4.65
C ALA A 763 -52.47 5.87 5.69
N ASN A 764 -51.26 5.29 5.71
CA ASN A 764 -50.80 4.48 6.84
C ASN A 764 -50.27 5.41 7.93
N LYS A 765 -50.98 5.47 9.06
CA LYS A 765 -50.68 6.38 10.17
C LYS A 765 -49.46 5.99 10.98
N SER A 766 -48.91 4.79 10.81
CA SER A 766 -47.66 4.38 11.48
C SER A 766 -46.38 4.82 10.77
N ILE A 767 -46.48 5.50 9.61
CA ILE A 767 -45.32 5.95 8.84
C ILE A 767 -45.07 7.44 9.06
N PHE A 768 -43.90 7.78 9.61
CA PHE A 768 -43.41 9.15 9.74
C PHE A 768 -42.54 9.52 8.54
N VAL A 769 -42.59 10.78 8.12
CA VAL A 769 -41.84 11.27 6.95
C VAL A 769 -41.01 12.47 7.37
N VAL A 770 -39.72 12.45 7.06
CA VAL A 770 -38.82 13.59 7.34
C VAL A 770 -39.32 14.85 6.63
N ASN A 771 -39.26 15.97 7.33
CA ASN A 771 -39.78 17.28 6.96
C ASN A 771 -41.30 17.34 6.77
N GLN A 772 -42.06 16.47 7.44
CA GLN A 772 -43.53 16.51 7.52
C GLN A 772 -43.99 16.45 8.99
N ASP A 773 -45.26 16.77 9.22
CA ASP A 773 -45.83 16.84 10.57
C ASP A 773 -46.19 15.46 11.13
N VAL A 774 -46.07 15.33 12.45
CA VAL A 774 -46.54 14.23 13.28
C VAL A 774 -47.64 14.75 14.21
N TRP A 775 -48.75 14.02 14.30
CA TRP A 775 -49.87 14.37 15.18
C TRP A 775 -49.91 13.47 16.39
N VAL A 776 -50.01 14.07 17.58
CA VAL A 776 -50.11 13.36 18.86
C VAL A 776 -51.38 13.80 19.58
N ASN A 777 -52.32 12.87 19.74
CA ASN A 777 -53.63 13.13 20.35
C ASN A 777 -53.85 12.21 21.54
N GLY A 778 -54.32 12.73 22.66
CA GLY A 778 -54.49 11.91 23.86
C GLY A 778 -55.02 12.65 25.08
N THR A 779 -55.00 11.93 26.20
CA THR A 779 -55.36 12.46 27.53
C THR A 779 -54.32 12.04 28.56
N ALA A 780 -53.95 12.99 29.44
CA ALA A 780 -53.12 12.75 30.61
C ALA A 780 -53.94 13.08 31.87
N THR A 781 -54.32 12.05 32.62
CA THR A 781 -55.20 12.18 33.80
C THR A 781 -54.70 11.38 34.99
N SER A 782 -55.19 11.65 36.19
CA SER A 782 -54.85 10.85 37.38
C SER A 782 -55.49 9.46 37.32
N LEU A 783 -54.79 8.42 37.81
CA LEU A 783 -55.37 7.10 38.03
C LEU A 783 -56.51 7.14 39.07
N GLY A 784 -57.56 6.34 38.86
CA GLY A 784 -58.68 6.16 39.79
C GLY A 784 -60.09 6.25 39.17
N LEU A 785 -61.12 6.04 40.00
CA LEU A 785 -62.54 5.97 39.57
C LEU A 785 -63.11 7.29 39.03
N THR A 786 -62.44 8.42 39.31
CA THR A 786 -62.77 9.74 38.77
C THR A 786 -61.48 10.45 38.34
N PRO A 787 -61.00 10.21 37.12
CA PRO A 787 -59.78 10.82 36.61
C PRO A 787 -59.87 12.35 36.58
N ILE A 788 -58.81 13.03 37.00
CA ILE A 788 -58.67 14.49 36.96
C ILE A 788 -57.58 14.84 35.95
N ASP A 789 -57.81 15.88 35.15
CA ASP A 789 -56.81 16.42 34.22
C ASP A 789 -55.52 16.80 34.97
N MET A 790 -54.38 16.32 34.45
CA MET A 790 -53.07 16.58 35.05
C MET A 790 -52.24 17.48 34.16
N GLU A 791 -51.59 18.47 34.77
CA GLU A 791 -50.58 19.32 34.14
C GLU A 791 -49.19 18.67 34.21
N GLY A 792 -48.48 18.63 33.09
CA GLY A 792 -47.17 17.99 32.99
C GLY A 792 -46.48 18.25 31.65
N GLN A 793 -45.21 17.85 31.54
CA GLN A 793 -44.47 17.82 30.29
C GLN A 793 -44.76 16.52 29.54
N LEU A 794 -45.12 16.64 28.27
CA LEU A 794 -45.26 15.53 27.34
C LEU A 794 -44.05 15.55 26.40
N VAL A 795 -43.30 14.45 26.40
CA VAL A 795 -42.07 14.30 25.62
C VAL A 795 -42.26 13.19 24.60
N LEU A 796 -42.16 13.52 23.31
CA LEU A 796 -42.10 12.55 22.24
C LEU A 796 -40.64 12.36 21.83
N ALA A 797 -40.15 11.13 21.89
CA ALA A 797 -38.83 10.77 21.42
C ALA A 797 -38.88 9.56 20.48
N MET A 798 -37.96 9.53 19.51
CA MET A 798 -37.84 8.46 18.54
C MET A 798 -36.39 8.01 18.40
N ARG A 799 -36.19 6.74 18.05
CA ARG A 799 -34.89 6.17 17.66
C ARG A 799 -35.09 4.99 16.72
N GLU A 800 -34.04 4.51 16.09
CA GLU A 800 -34.10 3.33 15.22
C GLU A 800 -34.42 2.06 16.03
N ASN A 801 -35.22 1.17 15.45
CA ASN A 801 -35.70 -0.05 16.12
C ASN A 801 -34.56 -1.05 16.30
N GLY A 802 -34.39 -1.58 17.51
CA GLY A 802 -33.29 -2.50 17.83
C GLY A 802 -31.93 -1.85 17.95
N THR A 803 -31.81 -0.53 17.73
CA THR A 803 -30.62 0.23 18.10
C THR A 803 -30.89 0.95 19.42
N PHE A 804 -30.05 0.70 20.42
CA PHE A 804 -30.13 1.38 21.71
C PHE A 804 -29.50 2.77 21.66
N GLY A 805 -29.49 3.42 20.49
CA GLY A 805 -28.98 4.77 20.31
C GLY A 805 -29.71 5.80 21.17
N GLU A 806 -29.14 7.00 21.25
CA GLU A 806 -29.77 8.12 21.96
C GLU A 806 -31.17 8.39 21.42
N TRP A 807 -32.10 8.65 22.35
CA TRP A 807 -33.46 9.05 22.01
C TRP A 807 -33.44 10.44 21.42
N SER A 808 -33.82 10.58 20.15
CA SER A 808 -33.98 11.90 19.56
C SER A 808 -35.30 12.51 20.04
N GLU A 809 -35.22 13.59 20.81
CA GLU A 809 -36.39 14.33 21.28
C GLU A 809 -37.02 15.12 20.13
N ILE A 810 -38.23 14.73 19.74
CA ILE A 810 -38.99 15.41 18.68
C ILE A 810 -39.66 16.67 19.23
N PHE A 811 -40.26 16.56 20.42
CA PHE A 811 -40.75 17.73 21.16
C PHE A 811 -40.83 17.46 22.65
N ASN A 812 -40.84 18.55 23.41
CA ASN A 812 -41.15 18.60 24.83
C ASN A 812 -42.10 19.77 25.10
N GLN A 813 -43.37 19.46 25.41
CA GLN A 813 -44.43 20.46 25.57
C GLN A 813 -45.25 20.26 26.84
N THR A 814 -45.67 21.36 27.46
CA THR A 814 -46.58 21.30 28.61
C THR A 814 -48.02 21.05 28.15
N VAL A 815 -48.65 20.01 28.69
CA VAL A 815 -50.07 19.67 28.46
C VAL A 815 -50.83 19.67 29.79
N ASN A 816 -52.15 19.87 29.73
CA ASN A 816 -53.03 19.77 30.88
C ASN A 816 -54.32 19.02 30.49
N GLY A 817 -54.43 17.76 30.90
CA GLY A 817 -55.58 16.92 30.56
C GLY A 817 -55.56 16.43 29.11
N THR A 818 -56.58 16.80 28.33
CA THR A 818 -56.70 16.42 26.91
C THR A 818 -55.80 17.30 26.03
N PHE A 819 -55.03 16.69 25.13
CA PHE A 819 -54.12 17.38 24.22
C PHE A 819 -54.26 16.90 22.76
N ALA A 820 -53.92 17.82 21.85
CA ALA A 820 -53.80 17.58 20.42
C ALA A 820 -52.64 18.43 19.89
N ILE A 821 -51.53 17.78 19.57
CA ILE A 821 -50.25 18.39 19.22
C ILE A 821 -49.91 18.04 17.77
N GLN A 822 -49.37 19.00 17.03
CA GLN A 822 -48.87 18.84 15.67
C GLN A 822 -47.45 19.39 15.62
N GLU A 823 -46.46 18.55 15.36
CA GLU A 823 -45.05 18.94 15.34
C GLU A 823 -44.33 18.47 14.08
N PRO A 824 -43.48 19.32 13.46
CA PRO A 824 -42.71 18.96 12.28
C PRO A 824 -41.51 18.07 12.63
N LEU A 825 -41.43 16.88 12.01
CA LEU A 825 -40.26 16.00 12.12
C LEU A 825 -39.15 16.49 11.17
N THR A 826 -38.34 17.45 11.59
CA THR A 826 -37.25 17.99 10.74
C THR A 826 -36.06 17.03 10.65
N ALA A 827 -35.25 17.14 9.58
CA ALA A 827 -34.03 16.35 9.43
C ALA A 827 -33.03 16.51 10.61
N GLN A 828 -32.98 17.69 11.24
CA GLN A 828 -32.14 17.94 12.41
C GLN A 828 -32.61 17.19 13.67
N LEU A 829 -33.93 16.97 13.79
CA LEU A 829 -34.53 16.22 14.90
C LEU A 829 -34.55 14.70 14.64
N ALA A 830 -34.32 14.25 13.40
CA ALA A 830 -34.28 12.83 13.06
C ALA A 830 -32.83 12.36 12.95
N THR A 831 -32.11 12.26 14.07
CA THR A 831 -30.67 11.90 14.09
C THR A 831 -30.39 10.42 13.76
N PHE A 832 -31.43 9.62 13.51
CA PHE A 832 -31.38 8.18 13.22
C PHE A 832 -31.73 7.88 11.74
N ALA A 833 -31.40 6.68 11.27
CA ALA A 833 -31.61 6.25 9.88
C ALA A 833 -33.11 6.04 9.55
N ALA A 834 -33.45 6.04 8.26
CA ALA A 834 -34.78 5.59 7.81
C ALA A 834 -34.93 4.07 7.98
N GLY A 835 -36.12 3.61 8.34
CA GLY A 835 -36.34 2.21 8.73
C GLY A 835 -37.43 2.05 9.78
N GLU A 836 -37.51 0.89 10.41
CA GLU A 836 -38.36 0.70 11.59
C GLU A 836 -37.83 1.52 12.76
N VAL A 837 -38.73 2.14 13.53
CA VAL A 837 -38.37 3.03 14.64
C VAL A 837 -39.12 2.68 15.91
N GLU A 838 -38.43 2.83 17.03
CA GLU A 838 -39.01 2.85 18.36
C GLU A 838 -39.52 4.26 18.67
N VAL A 839 -40.74 4.33 19.19
CA VAL A 839 -41.39 5.60 19.55
C VAL A 839 -41.75 5.55 21.03
N ARG A 840 -41.36 6.59 21.75
CA ARG A 840 -41.69 6.77 23.16
C ARG A 840 -42.41 8.09 23.35
N LEU A 841 -43.61 8.01 23.93
CA LEU A 841 -44.36 9.18 24.38
C LEU A 841 -44.50 9.12 25.90
N ARG A 842 -43.84 10.05 26.58
CA ARG A 842 -43.74 10.09 28.04
C ARG A 842 -44.45 11.29 28.60
N PHE A 843 -45.22 11.10 29.67
CA PHE A 843 -45.79 12.19 30.45
C PHE A 843 -45.11 12.31 31.81
N ILE A 844 -44.59 13.51 32.09
CA ILE A 844 -43.92 13.91 33.32
C ILE A 844 -44.82 14.92 34.05
N PRO A 845 -45.65 14.49 35.01
CA PRO A 845 -46.57 15.36 35.73
C PRO A 845 -45.82 16.36 36.63
N VAL A 846 -46.39 17.56 36.81
CA VAL A 846 -45.85 18.57 37.74
C VAL A 846 -46.11 18.19 39.20
N THR A 847 -47.21 17.48 39.47
CA THR A 847 -47.76 17.31 40.82
C THR A 847 -47.32 16.03 41.53
N ILE A 848 -46.91 15.00 40.78
CA ILE A 848 -46.47 13.70 41.30
C ILE A 848 -45.13 13.32 40.66
N ALA A 849 -44.38 12.44 41.30
CA ALA A 849 -43.01 12.13 40.88
C ALA A 849 -42.92 10.96 39.88
N ALA A 850 -43.96 10.14 39.76
CA ALA A 850 -43.98 9.02 38.81
C ALA A 850 -44.37 9.53 37.40
N THR A 851 -43.70 8.97 36.40
CA THR A 851 -43.99 9.19 34.97
C THR A 851 -44.80 8.03 34.41
N ASP A 852 -45.48 8.25 33.29
CA ASP A 852 -46.14 7.18 32.54
C ASP A 852 -45.78 7.28 31.06
N ASP A 853 -45.47 6.13 30.46
CA ASP A 853 -45.17 5.98 29.05
C ASP A 853 -46.39 5.40 28.32
N ALA A 854 -46.83 6.06 27.26
CA ALA A 854 -48.05 5.67 26.56
C ALA A 854 -47.91 4.27 25.96
N ASN A 855 -48.96 3.45 26.09
CA ASN A 855 -49.01 2.17 25.40
C ASN A 855 -49.31 2.36 23.91
N LEU A 856 -48.26 2.41 23.10
CA LEU A 856 -48.32 2.64 21.65
C LEU A 856 -48.37 1.34 20.82
N SER A 857 -48.45 0.18 21.47
CA SER A 857 -48.34 -1.15 20.83
C SER A 857 -49.41 -1.42 19.75
N SER A 858 -50.58 -0.78 19.85
CA SER A 858 -51.70 -0.99 18.92
C SER A 858 -51.47 -0.47 17.49
N GLN A 859 -50.45 0.38 17.29
CA GLN A 859 -50.10 0.99 16.00
C GLN A 859 -48.68 0.61 15.53
N ALA A 860 -47.97 -0.22 16.29
CA ALA A 860 -46.66 -0.74 15.93
C ALA A 860 -46.74 -1.84 14.84
N PRO A 861 -45.71 -2.02 13.99
CA PRO A 861 -44.45 -1.28 13.97
C PRO A 861 -44.60 0.12 13.35
N TYR A 862 -43.87 1.08 13.94
CA TYR A 862 -43.70 2.42 13.35
C TYR A 862 -42.51 2.42 12.40
N ARG A 863 -42.60 3.19 11.32
CA ARG A 863 -41.55 3.28 10.31
C ARG A 863 -41.28 4.73 9.94
N MET A 864 -40.04 5.05 9.66
CA MET A 864 -39.60 6.38 9.24
C MET A 864 -39.15 6.34 7.77
N GLN A 865 -39.67 7.26 6.98
CA GLN A 865 -39.30 7.51 5.59
C GLN A 865 -38.46 8.76 5.45
N SER A 866 -37.36 8.65 4.71
CA SER A 866 -36.46 9.76 4.41
C SER A 866 -36.27 9.94 2.90
N PHE A 867 -35.31 10.78 2.50
CA PHE A 867 -34.93 11.02 1.11
C PHE A 867 -33.44 10.73 0.91
N LEU A 868 -33.08 10.31 -0.31
CA LEU A 868 -31.69 10.18 -0.73
C LEU A 868 -31.24 11.42 -1.48
N GLN A 869 -29.96 11.73 -1.33
CA GLN A 869 -29.22 12.69 -2.15
C GLN A 869 -28.09 11.94 -2.84
N PHE A 870 -27.91 12.21 -4.14
CA PHE A 870 -26.87 11.59 -4.96
C PHE A 870 -25.84 12.63 -5.34
N GLU A 871 -24.57 12.31 -5.10
CA GLU A 871 -23.42 13.08 -5.55
C GLU A 871 -22.62 12.24 -6.56
N PHE A 872 -22.20 12.88 -7.65
CA PHE A 872 -21.48 12.23 -8.72
C PHE A 872 -20.07 12.80 -8.80
N GLU A 873 -19.08 11.90 -8.84
CA GLU A 873 -17.69 12.24 -9.03
C GLU A 873 -17.20 11.64 -10.35
N SER A 874 -16.62 12.47 -11.21
CA SER A 874 -16.10 12.03 -12.50
C SER A 874 -14.88 12.85 -12.90
N THR A 875 -13.91 12.20 -13.52
CA THR A 875 -12.76 12.85 -14.16
C THR A 875 -12.95 12.92 -15.67
N SER A 876 -12.07 13.64 -16.37
CA SER A 876 -12.12 13.70 -17.84
C SER A 876 -11.77 12.34 -18.46
N GLN A 877 -12.59 11.86 -19.40
CA GLN A 877 -12.45 10.52 -20.01
C GLN A 877 -12.20 10.60 -21.52
N LEU A 878 -11.36 9.70 -22.04
CA LEU A 878 -11.09 9.60 -23.48
C LEU A 878 -12.23 8.88 -24.20
N ARG A 879 -12.67 9.42 -25.35
CA ARG A 879 -13.63 8.76 -26.24
C ARG A 879 -13.06 7.45 -26.79
N GLY A 880 -13.89 6.42 -26.94
CA GLY A 880 -13.46 5.10 -27.41
C GLY A 880 -12.98 4.14 -26.31
N TYR A 881 -12.90 4.62 -25.07
CA TYR A 881 -12.60 3.84 -23.88
C TYR A 881 -13.79 3.85 -22.92
N ASP A 882 -13.74 2.96 -21.93
CA ASP A 882 -14.73 2.88 -20.87
C ASP A 882 -14.59 4.07 -19.93
N GLY A 883 -15.60 4.94 -19.90
CA GLY A 883 -15.67 6.07 -18.97
C GLY A 883 -16.12 5.60 -17.59
N THR A 884 -15.48 6.10 -16.53
CA THR A 884 -15.83 5.75 -15.15
C THR A 884 -16.35 6.97 -14.39
N PHE A 885 -17.36 6.73 -13.55
CA PHE A 885 -17.85 7.73 -12.60
C PHE A 885 -18.26 7.07 -11.28
N GLY A 886 -18.00 7.77 -10.17
CA GLY A 886 -18.46 7.42 -8.83
C GLY A 886 -19.81 8.04 -8.55
N MET A 887 -20.63 7.34 -7.78
CA MET A 887 -21.87 7.85 -7.20
C MET A 887 -21.86 7.57 -5.69
N THR A 888 -22.04 8.62 -4.90
CA THR A 888 -22.27 8.55 -3.46
C THR A 888 -23.72 8.88 -3.16
N ALA A 889 -24.40 8.03 -2.40
CA ALA A 889 -25.77 8.22 -1.92
C ALA A 889 -25.75 8.51 -0.42
N THR A 890 -26.28 9.67 -0.03
CA THR A 890 -26.42 10.11 1.37
C THR A 890 -27.88 10.26 1.76
N ASP A 891 -28.19 10.07 3.04
CA ASP A 891 -29.54 10.29 3.58
C ASP A 891 -29.73 11.71 4.15
N HIS A 892 -30.85 11.95 4.85
CA HIS A 892 -31.16 13.26 5.46
C HIS A 892 -30.16 13.73 6.53
N ARG A 893 -29.30 12.84 7.04
CA ARG A 893 -28.23 13.14 8.00
C ARG A 893 -26.95 13.59 7.30
N GLY A 894 -26.85 13.39 5.98
CA GLY A 894 -25.61 13.59 5.22
C GLY A 894 -24.64 12.41 5.30
N GLU A 895 -25.06 11.30 5.93
CA GLU A 895 -24.27 10.09 6.08
C GLU A 895 -24.47 9.17 4.87
N THR A 896 -23.40 8.48 4.47
CA THR A 896 -23.45 7.50 3.38
C THR A 896 -24.28 6.29 3.79
N VAL A 897 -25.26 5.92 2.98
CA VAL A 897 -26.11 4.75 3.26
C VAL A 897 -25.34 3.46 2.98
N ARG A 898 -25.42 2.43 3.84
CA ARG A 898 -24.71 1.17 3.60
C ARG A 898 -25.22 0.44 2.36
N SER A 899 -26.54 0.25 2.27
CA SER A 899 -27.22 -0.31 1.10
C SER A 899 -28.68 0.11 1.11
N THR A 900 -29.23 0.36 -0.07
CA THR A 900 -30.61 0.81 -0.25
C THR A 900 -31.31 -0.08 -1.24
N ILE A 901 -32.44 -0.66 -0.81
CA ILE A 901 -33.25 -1.55 -1.64
C ILE A 901 -33.86 -0.75 -2.79
N GLY A 902 -33.91 -1.31 -3.99
CA GLY A 902 -34.55 -0.70 -5.16
C GLY A 902 -33.63 -0.63 -6.38
N ASP A 903 -34.21 -0.22 -7.51
CA ASP A 903 -33.55 -0.16 -8.81
C ASP A 903 -33.09 1.27 -9.13
N TYR A 904 -31.86 1.36 -9.60
CA TYR A 904 -31.17 2.57 -10.01
C TYR A 904 -30.97 2.53 -11.52
N ASP A 905 -31.76 3.32 -12.23
CA ASP A 905 -31.66 3.50 -13.67
C ASP A 905 -30.67 4.61 -13.98
N PHE A 906 -29.48 4.26 -14.45
CA PHE A 906 -28.46 5.21 -14.85
C PHE A 906 -28.68 5.67 -16.29
N ILE A 907 -28.61 6.98 -16.46
CA ILE A 907 -28.88 7.69 -17.71
C ILE A 907 -27.64 8.49 -18.08
N PHE A 908 -27.17 8.28 -19.30
CA PHE A 908 -26.08 9.05 -19.90
C PHE A 908 -26.62 9.79 -21.12
N ASN A 909 -26.42 11.11 -21.16
CA ASN A 909 -26.86 11.98 -22.25
C ASN A 909 -28.35 11.77 -22.65
N ASN A 910 -29.23 11.71 -21.65
CA ASN A 910 -30.67 11.43 -21.80
C ASN A 910 -31.02 10.05 -22.36
N THR A 911 -30.06 9.13 -22.41
CA THR A 911 -30.29 7.73 -22.79
C THR A 911 -30.00 6.81 -21.62
N TRP A 912 -30.94 5.91 -21.32
CA TRP A 912 -30.73 4.86 -20.35
C TRP A 912 -29.60 3.93 -20.81
N PHE A 913 -28.67 3.61 -19.91
CA PHE A 913 -27.56 2.70 -20.25
C PHE A 913 -27.46 1.48 -19.32
N ASN A 914 -27.85 1.58 -18.05
CA ASN A 914 -27.76 0.46 -17.12
C ASN A 914 -28.78 0.59 -15.96
N THR A 915 -29.29 -0.53 -15.48
CA THR A 915 -30.09 -0.62 -14.25
C THR A 915 -29.37 -1.51 -13.25
N SER A 916 -29.14 -1.02 -12.05
CA SER A 916 -28.58 -1.82 -10.94
C SER A 916 -29.54 -1.84 -9.76
N SER A 917 -29.68 -2.99 -9.11
CA SER A 917 -30.56 -3.16 -7.95
C SER A 917 -29.76 -3.24 -6.64
N ASN A 918 -30.31 -2.70 -5.55
CA ASN A 918 -29.80 -2.85 -4.18
C ASN A 918 -28.34 -2.39 -4.01
N LEU A 919 -28.02 -1.20 -4.52
CA LEU A 919 -26.66 -0.67 -4.49
C LEU A 919 -26.22 -0.27 -3.08
N SER A 920 -24.91 -0.36 -2.84
CA SER A 920 -24.25 0.29 -1.70
C SER A 920 -24.22 1.81 -1.88
N GLY A 921 -24.12 2.56 -0.78
CA GLY A 921 -24.11 4.03 -0.85
C GLY A 921 -22.89 4.63 -1.51
N GLN A 922 -21.83 3.86 -1.77
CA GLN A 922 -20.79 4.24 -2.72
C GLN A 922 -20.71 3.17 -3.80
N THR A 923 -20.74 3.60 -5.06
CA THR A 923 -20.65 2.71 -6.20
C THR A 923 -19.94 3.40 -7.35
N GLN A 924 -19.13 2.63 -8.08
CA GLN A 924 -18.53 3.06 -9.34
C GLN A 924 -19.29 2.43 -10.50
N LYS A 925 -19.50 3.21 -11.56
CA LYS A 925 -20.13 2.74 -12.80
C LYS A 925 -19.21 2.99 -13.99
N ILE A 926 -19.27 2.03 -14.89
CA ILE A 926 -18.51 2.02 -16.13
C ILE A 926 -19.50 2.16 -17.29
N ILE A 927 -19.20 3.09 -18.19
CA ILE A 927 -19.97 3.31 -19.41
C ILE A 927 -19.05 3.24 -20.64
N PRO A 928 -19.33 2.37 -21.62
CA PRO A 928 -18.55 2.33 -22.86
C PRO A 928 -18.84 3.59 -23.69
N LEU A 929 -17.82 4.42 -23.92
CA LEU A 929 -17.93 5.64 -24.72
C LEU A 929 -17.59 5.34 -26.19
N ASP A 930 -18.48 5.68 -27.12
CA ASP A 930 -18.24 5.52 -28.56
C ASP A 930 -16.99 6.32 -28.99
N ALA A 931 -16.11 5.72 -29.78
CA ALA A 931 -14.92 6.38 -30.32
C ALA A 931 -15.26 7.62 -31.18
N ASN A 932 -16.49 7.69 -31.71
CA ASN A 932 -17.02 8.80 -32.48
C ASN A 932 -17.77 9.84 -31.63
N LEU A 933 -17.83 9.67 -30.31
CA LEU A 933 -18.49 10.61 -29.41
C LEU A 933 -17.77 11.97 -29.48
N ALA A 934 -18.53 13.05 -29.68
CA ALA A 934 -17.97 14.40 -29.75
C ALA A 934 -17.36 14.81 -28.40
N ALA A 935 -16.26 15.56 -28.40
CA ALA A 935 -15.71 16.08 -27.15
C ALA A 935 -16.64 17.13 -26.53
N GLY A 936 -16.92 17.04 -25.23
CA GLY A 936 -17.77 17.98 -24.50
C GLY A 936 -18.29 17.38 -23.19
N ASP A 937 -19.05 18.19 -22.45
CA ASP A 937 -19.66 17.78 -21.19
C ASP A 937 -20.98 17.03 -21.45
N TYR A 938 -21.12 15.85 -20.84
CA TYR A 938 -22.30 15.01 -20.97
C TYR A 938 -23.01 14.87 -19.62
N ILE A 939 -24.35 14.87 -19.66
CA ILE A 939 -25.17 14.73 -18.46
C ILE A 939 -25.18 13.26 -18.01
N ILE A 940 -24.85 13.04 -16.74
CA ILE A 940 -25.07 11.79 -16.03
C ILE A 940 -26.22 12.02 -15.04
N ALA A 941 -27.18 11.11 -15.02
CA ALA A 941 -28.30 11.14 -14.08
C ALA A 941 -28.66 9.74 -13.60
N VAL A 942 -29.32 9.66 -12.45
CA VAL A 942 -29.84 8.41 -11.89
C VAL A 942 -31.32 8.57 -11.55
N SER A 943 -32.13 7.62 -11.98
CA SER A 943 -33.53 7.51 -11.60
C SER A 943 -33.69 6.34 -10.65
N TYR A 944 -33.99 6.64 -9.39
CA TYR A 944 -34.21 5.62 -8.36
C TYR A 944 -35.71 5.31 -8.23
N ASN A 945 -36.08 4.03 -8.37
CA ASN A 945 -37.47 3.59 -8.39
C ASN A 945 -38.18 3.67 -7.02
N GLY A 946 -37.43 3.88 -5.95
CA GLY A 946 -37.92 3.99 -4.58
C GLY A 946 -37.98 2.67 -3.81
N SER A 947 -37.88 2.77 -2.49
CA SER A 947 -38.16 1.70 -1.52
C SER A 947 -39.21 2.15 -0.51
N ASP A 948 -39.55 1.24 0.41
CA ASP A 948 -40.40 1.57 1.54
C ASP A 948 -39.78 2.62 2.47
N ASP A 949 -38.44 2.69 2.57
CA ASP A 949 -37.72 3.63 3.45
C ASP A 949 -37.38 4.94 2.73
N TYR A 950 -37.16 4.87 1.42
CA TYR A 950 -36.80 6.01 0.57
C TYR A 950 -37.71 6.04 -0.68
N PRO A 951 -38.82 6.81 -0.68
CA PRO A 951 -39.78 6.80 -1.78
C PRO A 951 -39.20 7.39 -3.08
N PHE A 952 -39.80 7.01 -4.21
CA PHE A 952 -39.41 7.44 -5.56
C PHE A 952 -39.20 8.95 -5.66
N LYS A 953 -38.06 9.35 -6.25
CA LYS A 953 -37.77 10.74 -6.57
C LYS A 953 -36.86 10.81 -7.79
N TRP A 954 -37.22 11.66 -8.74
CA TRP A 954 -36.46 11.90 -9.97
C TRP A 954 -35.45 13.02 -9.71
N PHE A 955 -34.18 12.80 -10.06
CA PHE A 955 -33.07 13.73 -9.81
C PHE A 955 -32.32 14.08 -11.09
#